data_AF-A0A6J2NJH4-F1
#
_entry.id   AF-A0A6J2NJH4-F1
#
_cell.length_a   1.000
_cell.length_b   1.000
_cell.length_c   1.000
_cell.angle_alpha   90.00
_cell.angle_beta   90.00
_cell.angle_gamma   90.00
#
_symmetry.space_group_name_H-M   'P 1'
#
loop_
_entity.id
_entity.type
_entity.pdbx_description
1 polymer ?
#
loop_
_entity_poly.entity_id
_entity_poly.type
_entity_poly.pdbx_seq_one_letter_code
_entity_poly.pdbx_strand_id
1 'polypeptide(L)'
;MAACRPQAVDSEQTWLKAAQAFIQETLCPTGKEPNVQLTQLVIDCVKTTWLSQGRNQGFTLPLSYSFVSVLDLKSHQRLPCCSHLSWSSTAYQAWAQEAVLSGTPLPRERLLLLGTLTDLSGDLEQECRNGSLYVKDNTGTLGCELIDLDLSWLGHLFLFPSWSYLPPARWNSSGKGHLELWGVPVPVFPLTISTGPPTPIPVLYPEAASHLLRHSSKLRTVQPNLAGKLVRLSALVKSQKKAYFILSLGESSPAGSQAGSHVPILVQVPAQLVWHRALWPGRTYVLTKLRVSKIHGYHYRVWTTSSSSHLLPLKPECVQELDLQLELGGPLLEADPKPLTRTGNIHDKKKQKDLVRDSRLLSYTGMVTGVLNQAAGLYELDGQLGLCLSYQRVHSLRNVLRPGVSLELQDVHLLQSVGGGTRRPVLAPCLRGAVLLRSFSRQKPETQSSPQVWGASLYEQLVWERQLGLPLYLWATKALEELVCKLCPHVLRHHQFLQHLSLGNPSLGLQLLAPTLEALAPACIPSRNAHKEILEEPHHCPLQKYARLQTPCSFPTLATLKEEGKRRAWDSFDPKTLLPFPEVSHLTSCQLNQRLAWSCLCLLPSTFRPAQVLLGVLVASSHKGCLQLRDQTGSLPCLLLNKHSQPLTDPQLIGCLVRAERFQLIIERHVRSSFPSWKELSTTGFIQMQEARVYVQFFLADALILPVPRPFLHSATSSTSAQTEPSLPESPHTGQSRLFLLCHKEALMKRNFCVPSGASPEVPKPTLSFHISGTWLGGTQRKEGTGWGPPELKGDEKKDQKVLLIFLGSSVRWFEFLHPGQVYRLVAPGGPTPVLFEAGGSSCISQRPLELAGCTSCLTVQDEWTLEVENSQDTPDVLGVNRALPKSSLTDLLSGNSTDSLVSFSAEILSRTLCEPLLVPLQTKPGSTGARRGCVKITVALEIADCEFPPHLDIYIEAPHLPPPLGLLPGARVYFNQLEKRVSRSHNVYCCFRPSTYTQVLSFPPETTVSAPLPHIYLTELLQGGQAPFQAIVSCHIVSVFSLQLLWVCAHCTSLFLQGRCTHQGSTCPTQTSVSQASIRILVEDGTAEAVVTCRNHHVAAALGLCPSEWTSLLEFVRGPGKVALQFIGPGAQPESSGKIDEPLTLFLRTLCTSLSVLRPIVLAFELERKPSKIIPLEPPRLQRFQCGELPLLTHVNPRIQLSCLSIQEPEHSSSLATFASCC
;
A
#
# COMPACT_ATOMS: atom_id res chain seq x y z
N MET A 1 -73.47 31.41 26.39
CA MET A 1 -73.08 31.39 24.97
C MET A 1 -71.66 30.87 24.85
N ALA A 2 -71.51 29.63 24.37
CA ALA A 2 -70.40 29.14 23.54
C ALA A 2 -70.90 27.80 23.01
N ALA A 3 -71.16 27.74 21.71
CA ALA A 3 -71.94 26.69 21.08
C ALA A 3 -71.25 25.32 21.13
N CYS A 4 -72.07 24.29 21.33
CA CYS A 4 -71.70 22.88 21.34
C CYS A 4 -71.16 22.39 19.99
N ARG A 5 -70.22 21.45 20.10
CA ARG A 5 -69.55 20.65 19.07
C ARG A 5 -70.50 19.99 18.06
N PRO A 6 -70.19 20.09 16.74
CA PRO A 6 -70.60 19.08 15.76
C PRO A 6 -69.42 18.46 14.95
N GLN A 7 -68.15 18.79 15.21
CA GLN A 7 -67.02 18.30 14.38
C GLN A 7 -66.53 16.86 14.67
N ALA A 8 -66.91 16.26 15.80
CA ALA A 8 -66.37 14.95 16.21
C ALA A 8 -67.04 13.75 15.51
N VAL A 9 -68.32 13.87 15.14
CA VAL A 9 -69.11 12.74 14.57
C VAL A 9 -68.75 12.47 13.11
N ASP A 10 -68.53 13.51 12.31
CA ASP A 10 -68.18 13.37 10.89
C ASP A 10 -66.77 12.76 10.68
N SER A 11 -65.82 13.10 11.55
CA SER A 11 -64.44 12.58 11.49
C SER A 11 -64.37 11.11 11.91
N GLU A 12 -65.18 10.69 12.90
CA GLU A 12 -65.30 9.30 13.31
C GLU A 12 -65.93 8.41 12.22
N GLN A 13 -67.00 8.89 11.59
CA GLN A 13 -67.67 8.14 10.50
C GLN A 13 -66.79 8.03 9.25
N THR A 14 -65.99 9.06 8.96
CA THR A 14 -65.03 9.05 7.85
C THR A 14 -63.90 8.04 8.10
N TRP A 15 -63.37 8.00 9.32
CA TRP A 15 -62.34 7.03 9.71
C TRP A 15 -62.86 5.58 9.62
N LEU A 16 -64.09 5.32 10.09
CA LEU A 16 -64.71 4.00 9.99
C LEU A 16 -64.92 3.56 8.54
N LYS A 17 -65.37 4.46 7.64
CA LYS A 17 -65.49 4.15 6.20
C LYS A 17 -64.13 3.80 5.58
N ALA A 18 -63.08 4.55 5.92
CA ALA A 18 -61.72 4.27 5.45
C ALA A 18 -61.18 2.93 5.99
N ALA A 19 -61.45 2.61 7.26
CA ALA A 19 -61.10 1.34 7.88
C ALA A 19 -61.79 0.15 7.20
N GLN A 20 -63.10 0.27 6.92
CA GLN A 20 -63.89 -0.76 6.24
C GLN A 20 -63.34 -1.03 4.82
N ALA A 21 -63.07 0.04 4.06
CA ALA A 21 -62.48 -0.08 2.72
C ALA A 21 -61.11 -0.78 2.76
N PHE A 22 -60.25 -0.37 3.70
CA PHE A 22 -58.92 -0.97 3.88
C PHE A 22 -58.99 -2.46 4.22
N ILE A 23 -59.83 -2.86 5.17
CA ILE A 23 -59.96 -4.27 5.60
C ILE A 23 -60.45 -5.14 4.44
N GLN A 24 -61.40 -4.63 3.64
CA GLN A 24 -61.92 -5.34 2.48
C GLN A 24 -60.87 -5.53 1.38
N GLU A 25 -60.01 -4.55 1.17
CA GLU A 25 -58.95 -4.61 0.15
C GLU A 25 -57.76 -5.48 0.56
N THR A 26 -57.37 -5.43 1.85
CA THR A 26 -56.08 -5.99 2.30
C THR A 26 -56.18 -7.31 3.06
N LEU A 27 -57.34 -7.64 3.65
CA LEU A 27 -57.52 -8.82 4.50
C LEU A 27 -58.57 -9.81 3.96
N CYS A 28 -59.56 -9.34 3.18
CA CYS A 28 -60.55 -10.22 2.56
C CYS A 28 -60.02 -10.87 1.27
N PRO A 29 -60.30 -12.16 1.00
CA PRO A 29 -59.92 -12.81 -0.26
C PRO A 29 -60.62 -12.16 -1.46
N THR A 30 -59.89 -11.97 -2.56
CA THR A 30 -60.44 -11.40 -3.81
C THR A 30 -61.64 -12.21 -4.32
N GLY A 31 -62.81 -11.57 -4.42
CA GLY A 31 -64.04 -12.15 -4.98
C GLY A 31 -65.09 -12.68 -3.99
N LYS A 32 -64.96 -12.41 -2.67
CA LYS A 32 -66.00 -12.74 -1.66
C LYS A 32 -66.68 -11.47 -1.12
N GLU A 33 -67.95 -11.58 -0.70
CA GLU A 33 -68.72 -10.51 -0.04
C GLU A 33 -67.98 -9.94 1.20
N PRO A 34 -68.18 -8.65 1.53
CA PRO A 34 -67.54 -8.02 2.69
C PRO A 34 -67.89 -8.78 3.96
N ASN A 35 -66.90 -9.39 4.61
CA ASN A 35 -67.09 -10.08 5.88
C ASN A 35 -67.29 -9.06 7.00
N VAL A 36 -68.56 -8.67 7.23
CA VAL A 36 -68.98 -7.68 8.24
C VAL A 36 -68.48 -8.07 9.64
N GLN A 37 -68.40 -9.37 9.94
CA GLN A 37 -67.92 -9.86 11.24
C GLN A 37 -66.42 -9.63 11.44
N LEU A 38 -65.58 -9.92 10.43
CA LEU A 38 -64.14 -9.64 10.50
C LEU A 38 -63.88 -8.15 10.69
N THR A 39 -64.58 -7.31 9.93
CA THR A 39 -64.45 -5.86 10.00
C THR A 39 -64.81 -5.32 11.39
N GLN A 40 -65.89 -5.83 11.99
CA GLN A 40 -66.29 -5.47 13.35
C GLN A 40 -65.24 -5.91 14.39
N LEU A 41 -64.72 -7.14 14.28
CA LEU A 41 -63.69 -7.68 15.18
C LEU A 41 -62.38 -6.88 15.11
N VAL A 42 -61.94 -6.49 13.92
CA VAL A 42 -60.74 -5.64 13.76
C VAL A 42 -60.94 -4.27 14.40
N ILE A 43 -62.10 -3.64 14.17
CA ILE A 43 -62.41 -2.32 14.74
C ILE A 43 -62.50 -2.41 16.27
N ASP A 44 -63.13 -3.47 16.81
CA ASP A 44 -63.24 -3.69 18.25
C ASP A 44 -61.88 -4.01 18.87
N CYS A 45 -61.01 -4.76 18.17
CA CYS A 45 -59.61 -4.99 18.57
C CYS A 45 -58.82 -3.67 18.64
N VAL A 46 -58.98 -2.77 17.68
CA VAL A 46 -58.33 -1.44 17.70
C VAL A 46 -58.89 -0.57 18.84
N LYS A 47 -60.21 -0.55 19.04
CA LYS A 47 -60.88 0.18 20.13
C LYS A 47 -60.42 -0.30 21.50
N THR A 48 -60.44 -1.60 21.74
CA THR A 48 -60.00 -2.19 23.02
C THR A 48 -58.54 -1.91 23.29
N THR A 49 -57.67 -2.06 22.29
CA THR A 49 -56.24 -1.75 22.42
C THR A 49 -56.02 -0.26 22.70
N TRP A 50 -56.75 0.63 22.02
CA TRP A 50 -56.70 2.08 22.25
C TRP A 50 -57.16 2.43 23.68
N LEU A 51 -58.31 1.93 24.12
CA LEU A 51 -58.93 2.25 25.41
C LEU A 51 -58.18 1.66 26.61
N SER A 52 -57.59 0.47 26.46
CA SER A 52 -56.87 -0.24 27.54
C SER A 52 -55.68 0.52 28.13
N GLN A 53 -55.17 1.56 27.46
CA GLN A 53 -53.95 2.27 27.86
C GLN A 53 -54.20 3.61 28.58
N GLY A 54 -55.45 3.93 28.94
CA GLY A 54 -55.81 4.86 30.03
C GLY A 54 -55.40 6.33 29.91
N ARG A 55 -54.86 6.81 28.78
CA ARG A 55 -54.32 8.19 28.61
C ARG A 55 -54.91 8.98 27.43
N ASN A 56 -56.07 8.59 26.92
CA ASN A 56 -56.62 9.18 25.70
C ASN A 56 -57.52 10.37 26.02
N GLN A 57 -57.35 11.47 25.27
CA GLN A 57 -57.99 12.78 25.45
C GLN A 57 -59.51 12.79 25.14
N GLY A 58 -60.27 11.81 25.65
CA GLY A 58 -61.73 11.73 25.50
C GLY A 58 -62.25 11.19 24.17
N PHE A 59 -61.40 10.63 23.30
CA PHE A 59 -61.79 10.00 22.03
C PHE A 59 -61.86 8.46 22.14
N THR A 60 -62.95 7.88 21.62
CA THR A 60 -63.22 6.42 21.55
C THR A 60 -62.39 5.70 20.49
N LEU A 61 -61.98 6.40 19.43
CA LEU A 61 -61.21 5.86 18.30
C LEU A 61 -59.91 6.66 18.03
N PRO A 62 -58.88 6.03 17.46
CA PRO A 62 -57.61 6.68 17.12
C PRO A 62 -57.73 7.48 15.80
N LEU A 63 -58.54 8.54 15.80
CA LEU A 63 -58.84 9.35 14.57
C LEU A 63 -57.60 9.97 13.90
N SER A 64 -56.48 10.04 14.62
CA SER A 64 -55.20 10.56 14.10
C SER A 64 -54.30 9.51 13.45
N TYR A 65 -54.73 8.24 13.42
CA TYR A 65 -54.02 7.14 12.79
C TYR A 65 -54.72 6.69 11.50
N SER A 66 -53.96 6.25 10.50
CA SER A 66 -54.48 5.61 9.29
C SER A 66 -53.99 4.16 9.17
N PHE A 67 -54.75 3.30 8.49
CA PHE A 67 -54.28 1.95 8.17
C PHE A 67 -53.25 1.98 7.05
N VAL A 68 -52.31 1.03 7.07
CA VAL A 68 -51.28 0.88 6.04
C VAL A 68 -51.15 -0.59 5.62
N SER A 69 -51.13 -0.83 4.30
CA SER A 69 -50.91 -2.17 3.74
C SER A 69 -49.41 -2.48 3.67
N VAL A 70 -49.05 -3.76 3.60
CA VAL A 70 -47.66 -4.20 3.41
C VAL A 70 -47.09 -3.67 2.09
N LEU A 71 -47.90 -3.61 1.03
CA LEU A 71 -47.49 -3.07 -0.26
C LEU A 71 -47.20 -1.57 -0.18
N ASP A 72 -48.10 -0.79 0.45
CA ASP A 72 -47.92 0.67 0.58
C ASP A 72 -46.69 1.02 1.41
N LEU A 73 -46.46 0.25 2.47
CA LEU A 73 -45.28 0.41 3.31
C LEU A 73 -43.98 0.10 2.56
N LYS A 74 -44.00 -0.79 1.55
CA LYS A 74 -42.85 -1.04 0.68
C LYS A 74 -42.65 0.01 -0.41
N SER A 75 -43.74 0.47 -1.05
CA SER A 75 -43.69 1.33 -2.24
C SER A 75 -43.57 2.82 -1.91
N HIS A 76 -44.31 3.27 -0.89
CA HIS A 76 -44.43 4.69 -0.54
C HIS A 76 -43.49 5.10 0.59
N GLN A 77 -43.26 4.24 1.59
CA GLN A 77 -42.41 4.59 2.73
C GLN A 77 -40.92 4.38 2.41
N ARG A 78 -40.23 5.46 2.03
CA ARG A 78 -38.79 5.45 1.70
C ARG A 78 -37.86 5.80 2.85
N LEU A 79 -38.41 6.23 3.98
CA LEU A 79 -37.66 6.64 5.18
C LEU A 79 -37.96 5.72 6.37
N PRO A 80 -36.99 5.44 7.24
CA PRO A 80 -37.20 4.64 8.44
C PRO A 80 -38.19 5.36 9.37
N CYS A 81 -39.14 4.63 9.95
CA CYS A 81 -40.15 5.20 10.84
C CYS A 81 -40.59 4.22 11.94
N CYS A 82 -41.28 4.73 12.96
CA CYS A 82 -41.90 3.94 14.00
C CYS A 82 -43.36 4.36 14.23
N SER A 83 -44.20 3.42 14.64
CA SER A 83 -45.58 3.68 15.04
C SER A 83 -45.87 2.96 16.35
N HIS A 84 -46.51 3.69 17.27
CA HIS A 84 -46.88 3.18 18.58
C HIS A 84 -48.24 3.72 18.97
N LEU A 85 -49.26 2.85 18.97
CA LEU A 85 -50.67 3.25 19.10
C LEU A 85 -50.93 4.11 20.34
N SER A 86 -50.28 3.79 21.48
CA SER A 86 -50.51 4.49 22.75
C SER A 86 -49.62 5.69 23.08
N TRP A 87 -48.71 6.10 22.19
CA TRP A 87 -47.86 7.27 22.50
C TRP A 87 -48.64 8.59 22.41
N SER A 88 -48.57 9.43 23.45
CA SER A 88 -48.88 10.86 23.32
C SER A 88 -47.72 11.59 22.62
N SER A 89 -47.93 12.83 22.16
CA SER A 89 -46.83 13.65 21.63
C SER A 89 -45.71 13.84 22.68
N THR A 90 -46.08 13.99 23.96
CA THR A 90 -45.14 14.12 25.08
C THR A 90 -44.39 12.82 25.38
N ALA A 91 -45.06 11.66 25.29
CA ALA A 91 -44.42 10.36 25.51
C ALA A 91 -43.38 10.05 24.41
N TYR A 92 -43.69 10.38 23.16
CA TYR A 92 -42.72 10.29 22.07
C TYR A 92 -41.56 11.27 22.27
N GLN A 93 -41.80 12.51 22.70
CA GLN A 93 -40.73 13.47 22.98
C GLN A 93 -39.78 13.00 24.08
N ALA A 94 -40.29 12.43 25.18
CA ALA A 94 -39.45 11.84 26.23
C ALA A 94 -38.64 10.65 25.71
N TRP A 95 -39.28 9.74 24.96
CA TRP A 95 -38.60 8.61 24.32
C TRP A 95 -37.52 9.03 23.31
N ALA A 96 -37.80 10.09 22.54
CA ALA A 96 -36.90 10.66 21.56
C ALA A 96 -35.72 11.40 22.24
N GLN A 97 -35.94 12.09 23.35
CA GLN A 97 -34.88 12.77 24.11
C GLN A 97 -33.82 11.78 24.63
N GLU A 98 -34.23 10.61 25.11
CA GLU A 98 -33.30 9.54 25.51
C GLU A 98 -32.48 9.01 24.31
N ALA A 99 -33.09 8.95 23.12
CA ALA A 99 -32.40 8.55 21.89
C ALA A 99 -31.48 9.65 21.33
N VAL A 100 -31.78 10.93 21.55
CA VAL A 100 -30.97 12.10 21.10
C VAL A 100 -29.59 12.12 21.77
N LEU A 101 -29.48 11.65 23.01
CA LEU A 101 -28.20 11.56 23.73
C LEU A 101 -27.18 10.61 23.06
N SER A 102 -27.64 9.74 22.16
CA SER A 102 -26.83 8.69 21.53
C SER A 102 -26.90 8.66 20.00
N GLY A 103 -27.79 9.43 19.37
CA GLY A 103 -27.99 9.43 17.91
C GLY A 103 -29.24 10.19 17.49
N THR A 104 -29.77 9.91 16.29
CA THR A 104 -31.02 10.53 15.83
C THR A 104 -32.20 9.55 15.99
N PRO A 105 -33.28 9.94 16.68
CA PRO A 105 -34.43 9.06 16.92
C PRO A 105 -35.18 8.70 15.63
N LEU A 106 -35.86 7.56 15.63
CA LEU A 106 -36.79 7.19 14.56
C LEU A 106 -37.98 8.17 14.53
N PRO A 107 -38.33 8.73 13.36
CA PRO A 107 -39.49 9.59 13.24
C PRO A 107 -40.77 8.78 13.49
N ARG A 108 -41.71 9.42 14.19
CA ARG A 108 -43.00 8.83 14.50
C ARG A 108 -43.99 9.04 13.35
N GLU A 109 -44.53 7.96 12.86
CA GLU A 109 -45.72 7.92 12.00
C GLU A 109 -46.94 7.48 12.81
N ARG A 110 -48.14 7.80 12.33
CA ARG A 110 -49.41 7.39 12.96
C ARG A 110 -50.11 6.37 12.07
N LEU A 111 -49.51 5.18 11.97
CA LEU A 111 -49.98 4.12 11.08
C LEU A 111 -50.37 2.86 11.86
N LEU A 112 -51.47 2.23 11.46
CA LEU A 112 -51.96 0.95 11.99
C LEU A 112 -51.59 -0.18 11.01
N LEU A 113 -50.87 -1.18 11.52
CA LEU A 113 -50.44 -2.34 10.76
C LEU A 113 -51.21 -3.59 11.22
N LEU A 114 -51.85 -4.26 10.26
CA LEU A 114 -52.55 -5.52 10.43
C LEU A 114 -51.91 -6.57 9.52
N GLY A 115 -51.81 -7.81 9.99
CA GLY A 115 -51.31 -8.88 9.15
C GLY A 115 -51.22 -10.23 9.87
N THR A 116 -51.05 -11.28 9.08
CA THR A 116 -50.85 -12.65 9.55
C THR A 116 -49.38 -12.91 9.76
N LEU A 117 -48.99 -13.40 10.95
CA LEU A 117 -47.61 -13.78 11.22
C LEU A 117 -47.33 -15.17 10.63
N THR A 118 -46.31 -15.30 9.77
CA THR A 118 -45.98 -16.55 9.07
C THR A 118 -44.48 -16.79 8.96
N ASP A 119 -44.08 -18.06 8.81
CA ASP A 119 -42.71 -18.50 8.51
C ASP A 119 -42.46 -18.69 6.99
N LEU A 120 -43.46 -18.36 6.15
CA LEU A 120 -43.42 -18.49 4.70
C LEU A 120 -43.01 -17.18 4.02
N SER A 121 -42.06 -17.25 3.09
CA SER A 121 -41.56 -16.05 2.41
C SER A 121 -42.41 -15.61 1.18
N GLY A 122 -43.34 -16.46 0.71
CA GLY A 122 -44.23 -16.24 -0.43
C GLY A 122 -45.43 -17.23 -0.49
N ASP A 123 -46.17 -17.24 -1.60
CA ASP A 123 -47.43 -18.01 -1.77
C ASP A 123 -47.25 -19.49 -2.17
N LEU A 124 -46.06 -19.88 -2.62
CA LEU A 124 -45.73 -21.29 -2.91
C LEU A 124 -45.33 -21.99 -1.60
N GLU A 125 -46.23 -22.83 -1.07
CA GLU A 125 -46.09 -23.51 0.24
C GLU A 125 -44.82 -24.38 0.41
N GLN A 126 -44.10 -24.67 -0.68
CA GLN A 126 -42.95 -25.59 -0.71
C GLN A 126 -41.59 -24.93 -0.93
N GLU A 127 -41.49 -23.63 -1.24
CA GLU A 127 -40.19 -22.96 -1.36
C GLU A 127 -39.72 -22.32 -0.04
N CYS A 128 -38.64 -22.88 0.51
CA CYS A 128 -37.68 -22.25 1.43
C CYS A 128 -38.21 -21.71 2.78
N ARG A 129 -38.82 -22.58 3.62
CA ARG A 129 -38.86 -22.33 5.08
C ARG A 129 -37.44 -22.28 5.62
N ASN A 130 -36.96 -21.08 5.94
CA ASN A 130 -35.56 -20.79 6.27
C ASN A 130 -35.36 -20.35 7.73
N GLY A 131 -36.41 -20.47 8.55
CA GLY A 131 -36.45 -20.04 9.95
C GLY A 131 -36.69 -18.54 10.17
N SER A 132 -37.01 -17.78 9.12
CA SER A 132 -37.35 -16.35 9.22
C SER A 132 -38.85 -16.12 9.41
N LEU A 133 -39.22 -14.98 10.01
CA LEU A 133 -40.61 -14.57 10.20
C LEU A 133 -40.98 -13.45 9.22
N TYR A 134 -42.26 -13.45 8.84
CA TYR A 134 -42.85 -12.49 7.93
C TYR A 134 -44.22 -12.05 8.43
N VAL A 135 -44.57 -10.78 8.21
CA VAL A 135 -45.93 -10.28 8.29
C VAL A 135 -46.52 -10.33 6.88
N LYS A 136 -47.67 -10.99 6.73
CA LYS A 136 -48.36 -11.18 5.45
C LYS A 136 -49.76 -10.57 5.50
N ASP A 137 -50.09 -9.75 4.52
CA ASP A 137 -51.46 -9.42 4.15
C ASP A 137 -51.74 -9.90 2.71
N ASN A 138 -52.90 -9.59 2.15
CA ASN A 138 -53.22 -9.99 0.77
C ASN A 138 -52.48 -9.15 -0.30
N THR A 139 -51.79 -8.07 0.11
CA THR A 139 -51.02 -7.19 -0.77
C THR A 139 -49.54 -7.59 -0.86
N GLY A 140 -49.02 -8.31 0.14
CA GLY A 140 -47.69 -8.92 0.09
C GLY A 140 -47.12 -9.38 1.44
N THR A 141 -45.85 -9.79 1.42
CA THR A 141 -45.11 -10.31 2.59
C THR A 141 -43.92 -9.43 2.97
N LEU A 142 -43.75 -9.09 4.25
CA LEU A 142 -42.62 -8.29 4.73
C LEU A 142 -41.89 -8.99 5.87
N GLY A 143 -40.57 -9.11 5.76
CA GLY A 143 -39.77 -9.78 6.79
C GLY A 143 -39.82 -9.04 8.12
N CYS A 144 -39.94 -9.77 9.22
CA CYS A 144 -40.00 -9.20 10.56
C CYS A 144 -39.08 -9.90 11.56
N GLU A 145 -38.67 -9.16 12.58
CA GLU A 145 -37.96 -9.66 13.74
C GLU A 145 -38.77 -9.33 15.00
N LEU A 146 -38.82 -10.30 15.92
CA LEU A 146 -39.51 -10.23 17.21
C LEU A 146 -38.55 -10.69 18.31
N ILE A 147 -38.74 -10.19 19.53
CA ILE A 147 -37.96 -10.62 20.69
C ILE A 147 -38.54 -11.94 21.22
N ASP A 148 -39.77 -11.97 21.73
CA ASP A 148 -40.39 -13.21 22.24
C ASP A 148 -41.45 -13.71 21.25
N LEU A 149 -41.28 -14.93 20.73
CA LEU A 149 -42.22 -15.59 19.83
C LEU A 149 -42.93 -16.72 20.57
N ASP A 150 -44.25 -16.65 20.65
CA ASP A 150 -45.07 -17.84 20.89
C ASP A 150 -45.41 -18.49 19.55
N LEU A 151 -45.13 -19.79 19.45
CA LEU A 151 -45.42 -20.57 18.24
C LEU A 151 -46.92 -20.64 17.94
N SER A 152 -47.78 -20.44 18.95
CA SER A 152 -49.24 -20.36 18.79
C SER A 152 -49.68 -19.16 17.94
N TRP A 153 -48.82 -18.17 17.72
CA TRP A 153 -49.13 -16.99 16.91
C TRP A 153 -49.02 -17.24 15.40
N LEU A 154 -48.33 -18.29 14.96
CA LEU A 154 -48.13 -18.54 13.53
C LEU A 154 -49.47 -18.87 12.85
N GLY A 155 -49.79 -18.20 11.75
CA GLY A 155 -51.02 -18.40 10.98
C GLY A 155 -52.23 -17.59 11.46
N HIS A 156 -52.09 -16.79 12.52
CA HIS A 156 -53.18 -15.95 13.04
C HIS A 156 -53.04 -14.48 12.63
N LEU A 157 -54.19 -13.78 12.52
CA LEU A 157 -54.27 -12.36 12.20
C LEU A 157 -54.10 -11.50 13.46
N PHE A 158 -53.16 -10.55 13.40
CA PHE A 158 -52.84 -9.66 14.50
C PHE A 158 -52.93 -8.19 14.12
N LEU A 159 -53.29 -7.37 15.11
CA LEU A 159 -52.96 -5.96 15.17
C LEU A 159 -51.59 -5.79 15.81
N PHE A 160 -50.67 -5.09 15.14
CA PHE A 160 -49.35 -4.78 15.67
C PHE A 160 -49.37 -3.35 16.25
N PRO A 161 -49.49 -3.18 17.58
CA PRO A 161 -49.66 -1.85 18.19
C PRO A 161 -48.36 -1.04 18.26
N SER A 162 -47.20 -1.70 18.21
CA SER A 162 -45.89 -1.08 18.41
C SER A 162 -44.86 -1.72 17.46
N TRP A 163 -44.43 -0.97 16.45
CA TRP A 163 -43.49 -1.46 15.43
C TRP A 163 -42.63 -0.33 14.86
N SER A 164 -41.51 -0.71 14.25
CA SER A 164 -40.72 0.17 13.39
C SER A 164 -40.41 -0.48 12.05
N TYR A 165 -40.44 0.32 10.99
CA TYR A 165 -40.11 -0.09 9.63
C TYR A 165 -38.80 0.55 9.19
N LEU A 166 -37.92 -0.29 8.66
CA LEU A 166 -36.67 0.15 8.05
C LEU A 166 -36.72 -0.17 6.54
N PRO A 167 -36.66 0.85 5.67
CA PRO A 167 -36.68 0.65 4.23
C PRO A 167 -35.41 -0.08 3.77
N PRO A 168 -35.43 -0.70 2.57
CA PRO A 168 -34.28 -1.39 2.03
C PRO A 168 -33.07 -0.44 1.97
N ALA A 169 -31.97 -0.87 2.57
CA ALA A 169 -30.72 -0.13 2.47
C ALA A 169 -30.22 -0.15 1.02
N ARG A 170 -29.57 0.94 0.57
CA ARG A 170 -29.14 1.15 -0.84
C ARG A 170 -28.30 0.02 -1.44
N TRP A 171 -27.68 -0.82 -0.62
CA TRP A 171 -26.81 -1.92 -1.04
C TRP A 171 -27.51 -3.26 -1.21
N ASN A 172 -28.73 -3.39 -0.69
CA ASN A 172 -29.48 -4.62 -0.76
C ASN A 172 -30.18 -4.71 -2.13
N SER A 173 -29.56 -5.43 -3.06
CA SER A 173 -30.12 -5.67 -4.40
C SER A 173 -31.46 -6.42 -4.39
N SER A 174 -31.81 -7.07 -3.28
CA SER A 174 -33.12 -7.71 -3.12
C SER A 174 -34.27 -6.72 -2.92
N GLY A 175 -33.98 -5.45 -2.62
CA GLY A 175 -34.99 -4.39 -2.49
C GLY A 175 -35.99 -4.59 -1.33
N LYS A 176 -35.72 -5.50 -0.39
CA LYS A 176 -36.64 -5.82 0.71
C LYS A 176 -36.32 -4.98 1.95
N GLY A 177 -37.29 -4.20 2.44
CA GLY A 177 -37.26 -3.59 3.78
C GLY A 177 -37.55 -4.61 4.88
N HIS A 178 -37.47 -4.20 6.14
CA HIS A 178 -37.74 -5.07 7.28
C HIS A 178 -38.54 -4.38 8.39
N LEU A 179 -39.30 -5.18 9.15
CA LEU A 179 -40.08 -4.76 10.31
C LEU A 179 -39.44 -5.23 11.61
N GLU A 180 -39.53 -4.39 12.63
CA GLU A 180 -39.16 -4.72 14.01
C GLU A 180 -40.40 -4.53 14.88
N LEU A 181 -40.85 -5.62 15.49
CA LEU A 181 -42.06 -5.63 16.31
C LEU A 181 -41.66 -5.54 17.77
N TRP A 182 -41.94 -4.38 18.40
CA TRP A 182 -41.46 -4.07 19.75
C TRP A 182 -42.39 -4.62 20.83
N GLY A 183 -43.69 -4.64 20.56
CA GLY A 183 -44.72 -5.08 21.49
C GLY A 183 -45.28 -6.46 21.14
N VAL A 184 -45.97 -7.07 22.11
CA VAL A 184 -46.74 -8.30 21.90
C VAL A 184 -47.88 -7.99 20.91
N PRO A 185 -48.05 -8.79 19.85
CA PRO A 185 -49.12 -8.57 18.89
C PRO A 185 -50.49 -8.88 19.51
N VAL A 186 -51.51 -8.11 19.16
CA VAL A 186 -52.87 -8.27 19.71
C VAL A 186 -53.72 -9.09 18.74
N PRO A 187 -54.19 -10.29 19.13
CA PRO A 187 -54.90 -11.16 18.21
C PRO A 187 -56.29 -10.61 17.92
N VAL A 188 -56.66 -10.54 16.64
CA VAL A 188 -58.00 -10.07 16.21
C VAL A 188 -59.09 -11.09 16.58
N PHE A 189 -58.73 -12.37 16.53
CA PHE A 189 -59.57 -13.48 16.95
C PHE A 189 -59.05 -14.02 18.29
N PRO A 190 -59.92 -14.41 19.23
CA PRO A 190 -59.47 -15.06 20.46
C PRO A 190 -58.63 -16.30 20.11
N LEU A 191 -57.36 -16.33 20.55
CA LEU A 191 -56.53 -17.52 20.41
C LEU A 191 -57.14 -18.60 21.28
N THR A 192 -57.43 -19.77 20.70
CA THR A 192 -57.81 -20.95 21.46
C THR A 192 -56.63 -21.36 22.33
N ILE A 193 -56.63 -20.96 23.59
CA ILE A 193 -55.68 -21.46 24.59
C ILE A 193 -55.92 -22.96 24.64
N SER A 194 -55.01 -23.75 24.05
CA SER A 194 -55.09 -25.20 24.19
C SER A 194 -55.10 -25.50 25.67
N THR A 195 -56.23 -26.02 26.16
CA THR A 195 -56.24 -26.78 27.40
C THR A 195 -55.17 -27.86 27.23
N GLY A 196 -54.33 -28.04 28.26
CA GLY A 196 -53.26 -29.04 28.19
C GLY A 196 -53.82 -30.42 27.79
N PRO A 197 -52.99 -31.33 27.26
CA PRO A 197 -53.46 -32.65 26.90
C PRO A 197 -54.19 -33.30 28.11
N PRO A 198 -55.31 -33.99 27.89
CA PRO A 198 -56.12 -34.57 28.98
C PRO A 198 -55.36 -35.63 29.78
N THR A 199 -54.24 -36.13 29.27
CA THR A 199 -53.32 -37.08 29.90
C THR A 199 -51.91 -36.50 29.96
N PRO A 200 -51.19 -36.65 31.09
CA PRO A 200 -49.81 -36.17 31.21
C PRO A 200 -48.90 -36.84 30.18
N ILE A 201 -48.01 -36.07 29.56
CA ILE A 201 -47.09 -36.56 28.53
C ILE A 201 -45.95 -37.32 29.22
N PRO A 202 -45.70 -38.60 28.88
CA PRO A 202 -44.53 -39.32 29.40
C PRO A 202 -43.24 -38.75 28.77
N VAL A 203 -42.28 -38.34 29.59
CA VAL A 203 -41.02 -37.73 29.14
C VAL A 203 -39.80 -38.37 29.79
N LEU A 204 -38.66 -38.28 29.11
CA LEU A 204 -37.35 -38.60 29.67
C LEU A 204 -36.57 -37.32 29.96
N TYR A 205 -35.92 -37.29 31.12
CA TYR A 205 -34.98 -36.24 31.48
C TYR A 205 -33.58 -36.51 30.87
N PRO A 206 -32.71 -35.49 30.80
CA PRO A 206 -31.45 -35.56 30.06
C PRO A 206 -30.50 -36.68 30.48
N GLU A 207 -30.38 -37.04 31.76
CA GLU A 207 -29.54 -38.16 32.21
C GLU A 207 -30.03 -39.50 31.64
N ALA A 208 -31.28 -39.87 31.89
CA ALA A 208 -31.93 -41.06 31.33
C ALA A 208 -31.83 -41.11 29.79
N ALA A 209 -32.05 -39.97 29.12
CA ALA A 209 -31.92 -39.86 27.67
C ALA A 209 -30.48 -40.06 27.16
N SER A 210 -29.48 -39.64 27.94
CA SER A 210 -28.07 -39.82 27.60
C SER A 210 -27.63 -41.29 27.69
N HIS A 211 -28.15 -42.04 28.66
CA HIS A 211 -27.93 -43.49 28.78
C HIS A 211 -28.51 -44.24 27.57
N LEU A 212 -29.72 -43.89 27.11
CA LEU A 212 -30.34 -44.55 25.96
C LEU A 212 -29.55 -44.38 24.65
N LEU A 213 -28.89 -43.25 24.44
CA LEU A 213 -28.01 -43.05 23.27
C LEU A 213 -26.85 -44.06 23.23
N ARG A 214 -26.44 -44.61 24.38
CA ARG A 214 -25.35 -45.58 24.53
C ARG A 214 -25.79 -47.04 24.28
N HIS A 215 -27.04 -47.41 24.56
CA HIS A 215 -27.54 -48.82 24.57
C HIS A 215 -28.44 -49.24 23.38
N SER A 216 -28.39 -48.48 22.31
CA SER A 216 -29.31 -48.44 21.15
C SER A 216 -29.64 -49.69 20.29
N SER A 217 -29.35 -50.93 20.71
CA SER A 217 -29.75 -52.12 19.93
C SER A 217 -31.25 -52.45 20.01
N LYS A 218 -31.98 -51.91 21.00
CA LYS A 218 -33.39 -52.24 21.28
C LYS A 218 -34.45 -51.17 20.90
N LEU A 219 -34.05 -50.00 20.39
CA LEU A 219 -34.93 -48.80 20.28
C LEU A 219 -35.52 -48.50 18.89
N ARG A 220 -35.68 -49.49 17.99
CA ARG A 220 -36.18 -49.21 16.63
C ARG A 220 -37.66 -48.77 16.56
N THR A 221 -38.44 -48.91 17.64
CA THR A 221 -39.92 -48.78 17.59
C THR A 221 -40.51 -47.72 18.51
N VAL A 222 -39.75 -47.12 19.43
CA VAL A 222 -40.26 -46.13 20.41
C VAL A 222 -39.85 -44.70 20.01
N GLN A 223 -40.79 -43.76 20.00
CA GLN A 223 -40.56 -42.32 19.76
C GLN A 223 -40.62 -41.56 21.11
N PRO A 224 -39.51 -41.44 21.86
CA PRO A 224 -39.53 -40.82 23.18
C PRO A 224 -39.76 -39.30 23.12
N ASN A 225 -40.31 -38.76 24.20
CA ASN A 225 -40.40 -37.33 24.45
C ASN A 225 -39.31 -36.92 25.46
N LEU A 226 -38.67 -35.77 25.25
CA LEU A 226 -37.63 -35.25 26.15
C LEU A 226 -38.09 -33.98 26.84
N ALA A 227 -37.83 -33.86 28.14
CA ALA A 227 -38.07 -32.65 28.91
C ALA A 227 -36.77 -32.16 29.56
N GLY A 228 -36.58 -30.84 29.65
CA GLY A 228 -35.42 -30.27 30.34
C GLY A 228 -35.27 -28.77 30.17
N LYS A 229 -34.23 -28.22 30.79
CA LYS A 229 -33.84 -26.82 30.67
C LYS A 229 -32.96 -26.62 29.44
N LEU A 230 -33.24 -25.62 28.62
CA LEU A 230 -32.38 -25.29 27.49
C LEU A 230 -31.08 -24.67 28.00
N VAL A 231 -29.97 -25.39 27.85
CA VAL A 231 -28.65 -24.95 28.30
C VAL A 231 -27.90 -24.24 27.19
N ARG A 232 -27.96 -24.80 25.97
CA ARG A 232 -27.24 -24.27 24.80
C ARG A 232 -28.13 -24.28 23.56
N LEU A 233 -28.01 -23.23 22.76
CA LEU A 233 -28.61 -23.09 21.45
C LEU A 233 -27.50 -22.75 20.45
N SER A 234 -27.34 -23.55 19.39
CA SER A 234 -26.34 -23.26 18.37
C SER A 234 -26.79 -22.16 17.40
N ALA A 235 -25.86 -21.63 16.62
CA ALA A 235 -26.20 -20.84 15.45
C ALA A 235 -26.98 -21.67 14.42
N LEU A 236 -27.82 -20.99 13.62
CA LEU A 236 -28.55 -21.61 12.50
C LEU A 236 -27.60 -21.84 11.31
N VAL A 237 -27.26 -23.10 11.05
CA VAL A 237 -26.34 -23.48 9.97
C VAL A 237 -27.13 -23.66 8.67
N LYS A 238 -26.79 -22.86 7.66
CA LYS A 238 -27.37 -22.95 6.30
C LYS A 238 -26.32 -23.44 5.32
N SER A 239 -26.50 -24.63 4.74
CA SER A 239 -25.71 -25.18 3.65
C SER A 239 -26.52 -25.16 2.35
N GLN A 240 -25.85 -25.26 1.18
CA GLN A 240 -26.50 -25.24 -0.14
C GLN A 240 -27.62 -26.29 -0.30
N LYS A 241 -27.56 -27.39 0.46
CA LYS A 241 -28.52 -28.51 0.38
C LYS A 241 -29.44 -28.66 1.61
N LYS A 242 -29.09 -28.11 2.77
CA LYS A 242 -29.80 -28.33 4.06
C LYS A 242 -29.58 -27.19 5.05
N ALA A 243 -30.59 -26.86 5.84
CA ALA A 243 -30.49 -25.94 6.97
C ALA A 243 -30.86 -26.67 8.28
N TYR A 244 -30.12 -26.43 9.35
CA TYR A 244 -30.35 -27.05 10.65
C TYR A 244 -29.77 -26.23 11.80
N PHE A 245 -30.21 -26.50 13.02
CA PHE A 245 -29.56 -26.03 14.25
C PHE A 245 -29.59 -27.14 15.30
N ILE A 246 -28.79 -27.00 16.35
CA ILE A 246 -28.67 -27.96 17.44
C ILE A 246 -28.99 -27.23 18.75
N LEU A 247 -29.83 -27.85 19.57
CA LEU A 247 -30.11 -27.39 20.93
C LEU A 247 -29.67 -28.46 21.93
N SER A 248 -29.28 -28.06 23.13
CA SER A 248 -28.91 -28.98 24.21
C SER A 248 -29.80 -28.78 25.42
N LEU A 249 -30.50 -29.84 25.84
CA LEU A 249 -31.26 -29.86 27.07
C LEU A 249 -30.42 -30.43 28.20
N GLY A 250 -30.43 -29.77 29.35
CA GLY A 250 -29.80 -30.22 30.59
C GLY A 250 -30.78 -30.20 31.75
N GLU A 251 -30.34 -30.74 32.88
CA GLU A 251 -31.18 -30.88 34.07
C GLU A 251 -31.41 -29.56 34.80
N SER A 252 -32.56 -29.47 35.47
CA SER A 252 -32.87 -28.41 36.43
C SER A 252 -32.29 -28.75 37.81
N SER A 253 -30.97 -28.80 37.93
CA SER A 253 -30.29 -28.99 39.22
C SER A 253 -30.08 -27.65 39.96
N PRO A 254 -30.23 -27.59 41.30
CA PRO A 254 -29.83 -26.42 42.09
C PRO A 254 -28.31 -26.19 42.00
N ALA A 255 -27.93 -24.92 41.91
CA ALA A 255 -26.56 -24.46 41.63
C ALA A 255 -25.49 -25.16 42.51
N GLY A 256 -24.61 -25.95 41.89
CA GLY A 256 -23.44 -26.51 42.61
C GLY A 256 -22.63 -27.61 41.93
N SER A 257 -23.21 -28.46 41.07
CA SER A 257 -22.48 -29.59 40.45
C SER A 257 -22.02 -29.27 39.01
N GLN A 258 -20.70 -29.20 38.79
CA GLN A 258 -20.09 -28.76 37.53
C GLN A 258 -20.11 -29.78 36.36
N ALA A 259 -20.92 -30.85 36.42
CA ALA A 259 -21.05 -31.78 35.30
C ALA A 259 -22.48 -32.33 35.19
N GLY A 260 -23.46 -31.45 35.04
CA GLY A 260 -24.81 -31.88 34.65
C GLY A 260 -24.82 -32.55 33.27
N SER A 261 -25.44 -33.73 33.17
CA SER A 261 -25.64 -34.40 31.88
C SER A 261 -26.51 -33.52 30.97
N HIS A 262 -26.09 -33.36 29.72
CA HIS A 262 -26.85 -32.63 28.69
C HIS A 262 -26.89 -33.45 27.41
N VAL A 263 -28.03 -33.39 26.72
CA VAL A 263 -28.26 -34.16 25.50
C VAL A 263 -28.45 -33.23 24.29
N PRO A 264 -27.68 -33.43 23.20
CA PRO A 264 -27.84 -32.65 21.99
C PRO A 264 -29.00 -33.18 21.13
N ILE A 265 -29.81 -32.27 20.61
CA ILE A 265 -30.94 -32.54 19.72
C ILE A 265 -30.74 -31.73 18.43
N LEU A 266 -30.70 -32.43 17.30
CA LEU A 266 -30.56 -31.86 15.96
C LEU A 266 -31.93 -31.61 15.33
N VAL A 267 -32.19 -30.37 14.95
CA VAL A 267 -33.41 -29.92 14.27
C VAL A 267 -33.07 -29.61 12.81
N GLN A 268 -33.56 -30.43 11.89
CA GLN A 268 -33.25 -30.35 10.45
C GLN A 268 -34.51 -30.27 9.56
N VAL A 269 -35.70 -30.40 10.14
CA VAL A 269 -36.97 -30.34 9.40
C VAL A 269 -37.26 -28.87 9.07
N PRO A 270 -37.47 -28.49 7.79
CA PRO A 270 -37.65 -27.08 7.41
C PRO A 270 -38.76 -26.35 8.16
N ALA A 271 -39.91 -27.00 8.38
CA ALA A 271 -41.04 -26.45 9.12
C ALA A 271 -40.76 -26.16 10.61
N GLN A 272 -39.69 -26.75 11.17
CA GLN A 272 -39.31 -26.61 12.57
C GLN A 272 -38.15 -25.63 12.76
N LEU A 273 -37.60 -25.06 11.68
CA LEU A 273 -36.50 -24.09 11.79
C LEU A 273 -36.93 -22.80 12.49
N VAL A 274 -38.23 -22.47 12.47
CA VAL A 274 -38.80 -21.33 13.20
C VAL A 274 -38.66 -21.47 14.72
N TRP A 275 -38.51 -22.70 15.24
CA TRP A 275 -38.30 -22.95 16.68
C TRP A 275 -37.05 -22.24 17.20
N HIS A 276 -36.05 -22.01 16.35
CA HIS A 276 -34.84 -21.26 16.72
C HIS A 276 -35.16 -19.88 17.32
N ARG A 277 -36.26 -19.24 16.90
CA ARG A 277 -36.69 -17.93 17.40
C ARG A 277 -37.57 -17.98 18.66
N ALA A 278 -38.14 -19.14 18.98
CA ALA A 278 -38.99 -19.34 20.17
C ALA A 278 -38.20 -19.91 21.38
N LEU A 279 -36.98 -20.40 21.14
CA LEU A 279 -36.12 -21.02 22.14
C LEU A 279 -35.27 -19.99 22.87
N TRP A 280 -35.37 -19.97 24.20
CA TRP A 280 -34.63 -19.08 25.09
C TRP A 280 -33.80 -19.89 26.09
N PRO A 281 -32.46 -19.70 26.12
CA PRO A 281 -31.60 -20.32 27.11
C PRO A 281 -32.10 -20.02 28.52
N GLY A 282 -32.12 -21.03 29.37
CA GLY A 282 -32.62 -20.94 30.74
C GLY A 282 -34.10 -21.29 30.92
N ARG A 283 -34.92 -21.31 29.87
CA ARG A 283 -36.32 -21.78 29.92
C ARG A 283 -36.39 -23.31 29.81
N THR A 284 -37.49 -23.89 30.26
CA THR A 284 -37.74 -25.35 30.26
C THR A 284 -38.73 -25.73 29.17
N TYR A 285 -38.42 -26.79 28.42
CA TYR A 285 -39.17 -27.22 27.25
C TYR A 285 -39.41 -28.73 27.24
N VAL A 286 -40.43 -29.15 26.50
CA VAL A 286 -40.74 -30.55 26.16
C VAL A 286 -40.69 -30.69 24.64
N LEU A 287 -39.86 -31.60 24.14
CA LEU A 287 -39.83 -31.98 22.72
C LEU A 287 -40.41 -33.39 22.56
N THR A 288 -41.44 -33.52 21.74
CA THR A 288 -42.14 -34.79 21.55
C THR A 288 -41.67 -35.57 20.33
N LYS A 289 -41.84 -36.90 20.37
CA LYS A 289 -41.66 -37.81 19.22
C LYS A 289 -40.29 -37.72 18.54
N LEU A 290 -39.21 -37.78 19.33
CA LEU A 290 -37.84 -37.72 18.80
C LEU A 290 -37.35 -39.07 18.27
N ARG A 291 -36.30 -39.04 17.44
CA ARG A 291 -35.66 -40.24 16.87
C ARG A 291 -34.16 -40.21 17.09
N VAL A 292 -33.54 -41.37 17.24
CA VAL A 292 -32.08 -41.50 17.33
C VAL A 292 -31.48 -41.65 15.92
N SER A 293 -30.48 -40.83 15.58
CA SER A 293 -29.78 -40.91 14.29
C SER A 293 -28.27 -40.80 14.46
N LYS A 294 -27.52 -41.28 13.45
CA LYS A 294 -26.07 -41.17 13.36
C LYS A 294 -25.70 -40.08 12.35
N ILE A 295 -24.90 -39.10 12.77
CA ILE A 295 -24.37 -38.05 11.88
C ILE A 295 -23.07 -38.55 11.25
N HIS A 296 -22.89 -38.27 9.95
CA HIS A 296 -21.64 -38.58 9.26
C HIS A 296 -20.48 -37.74 9.81
N GLY A 297 -19.36 -38.39 10.19
CA GLY A 297 -18.18 -37.72 10.74
C GLY A 297 -18.23 -37.40 12.24
N TYR A 298 -19.29 -37.82 12.95
CA TYR A 298 -19.41 -37.74 14.41
C TYR A 298 -19.55 -39.16 15.00
N HIS A 299 -18.82 -39.45 16.07
CA HIS A 299 -18.70 -40.82 16.61
C HIS A 299 -19.93 -41.25 17.43
N TYR A 300 -20.67 -40.30 18.01
CA TYR A 300 -21.81 -40.58 18.88
C TYR A 300 -23.15 -40.42 18.15
N ARG A 301 -24.19 -41.08 18.65
CA ARG A 301 -25.57 -40.89 18.17
C ARG A 301 -26.16 -39.62 18.79
N VAL A 302 -27.05 -38.97 18.06
CA VAL A 302 -27.76 -37.78 18.53
C VAL A 302 -29.27 -37.96 18.39
N TRP A 303 -30.02 -37.19 19.17
CA TRP A 303 -31.46 -37.06 19.00
C TRP A 303 -31.75 -36.18 17.78
N THR A 304 -32.77 -36.53 17.02
CA THR A 304 -33.21 -35.81 15.82
C THR A 304 -34.73 -35.65 15.82
N THR A 305 -35.20 -34.52 15.33
CA THR A 305 -36.64 -34.28 15.19
C THR A 305 -37.21 -35.00 13.96
N SER A 306 -38.51 -35.32 14.03
CA SER A 306 -39.31 -35.83 12.91
C SER A 306 -40.39 -34.81 12.52
N SER A 307 -41.05 -34.96 11.37
CA SER A 307 -42.15 -34.05 10.97
C SER A 307 -43.31 -34.02 11.97
N SER A 308 -43.47 -35.07 12.78
CA SER A 308 -44.47 -35.17 13.85
C SER A 308 -44.01 -34.62 15.21
N SER A 309 -42.78 -34.11 15.33
CA SER A 309 -42.27 -33.55 16.59
C SER A 309 -42.87 -32.17 16.88
N HIS A 310 -43.20 -31.91 18.14
CA HIS A 310 -43.69 -30.61 18.62
C HIS A 310 -42.81 -30.06 19.74
N LEU A 311 -42.70 -28.73 19.82
CA LEU A 311 -42.07 -28.00 20.90
C LEU A 311 -43.14 -27.41 21.83
N LEU A 312 -43.08 -27.72 23.13
CA LEU A 312 -44.00 -27.21 24.14
C LEU A 312 -43.23 -26.60 25.31
N PRO A 313 -43.73 -25.53 25.95
CA PRO A 313 -43.19 -25.07 27.23
C PRO A 313 -43.47 -26.13 28.31
N LEU A 314 -42.48 -26.39 29.17
CA LEU A 314 -42.66 -27.36 30.25
C LEU A 314 -43.61 -26.79 31.32
N LYS A 315 -44.81 -27.38 31.42
CA LYS A 315 -45.71 -27.21 32.56
C LYS A 315 -45.62 -28.47 33.43
N PRO A 316 -45.18 -28.37 34.70
CA PRO A 316 -44.99 -29.54 35.57
C PRO A 316 -46.24 -30.41 35.70
N GLU A 317 -47.42 -29.78 35.68
CA GLU A 317 -48.73 -30.42 35.79
C GLU A 317 -49.11 -31.29 34.58
N CYS A 318 -48.45 -31.11 33.44
CA CYS A 318 -48.81 -31.75 32.17
C CYS A 318 -47.83 -32.89 31.76
N VAL A 319 -46.92 -33.27 32.64
CA VAL A 319 -45.78 -34.15 32.31
C VAL A 319 -45.59 -35.22 33.37
N GLN A 320 -45.29 -36.44 32.94
CA GLN A 320 -44.98 -37.59 33.80
C GLN A 320 -43.61 -38.16 33.40
N GLU A 321 -42.74 -38.43 34.36
CA GLU A 321 -41.45 -39.06 34.07
C GLU A 321 -41.65 -40.52 33.62
N LEU A 322 -41.03 -40.89 32.51
CA LEU A 322 -41.09 -42.24 31.96
C LEU A 322 -40.04 -43.12 32.63
N ASP A 323 -40.50 -44.13 33.37
CA ASP A 323 -39.62 -45.12 33.98
C ASP A 323 -39.11 -46.14 32.93
N LEU A 324 -37.81 -46.06 32.65
CA LEU A 324 -37.13 -46.91 31.68
C LEU A 324 -37.08 -48.38 32.10
N GLN A 325 -37.25 -48.70 33.39
CA GLN A 325 -37.21 -50.08 33.88
C GLN A 325 -38.47 -50.87 33.51
N LEU A 326 -39.62 -50.19 33.42
CA LEU A 326 -40.91 -50.79 33.12
C LEU A 326 -41.12 -51.03 31.61
N GLU A 327 -40.61 -50.17 30.71
CA GLU A 327 -40.79 -50.35 29.25
C GLU A 327 -39.74 -51.25 28.58
N LEU A 328 -38.51 -51.35 29.10
CA LEU A 328 -37.43 -52.16 28.48
C LEU A 328 -37.33 -53.60 28.99
N GLY A 329 -38.18 -54.00 29.96
CA GLY A 329 -38.29 -55.39 30.41
C GLY A 329 -37.02 -55.96 31.04
N GLY A 330 -36.43 -55.28 32.03
CA GLY A 330 -35.36 -55.81 32.88
C GLY A 330 -34.35 -54.77 33.38
N PRO A 331 -33.57 -55.08 34.45
CA PRO A 331 -32.61 -54.15 35.03
C PRO A 331 -31.46 -53.84 34.04
N LEU A 332 -31.15 -52.55 33.89
CA LEU A 332 -29.94 -52.05 33.22
C LEU A 332 -28.72 -52.43 34.08
N LEU A 333 -28.07 -53.56 33.78
CA LEU A 333 -26.77 -53.88 34.37
C LEU A 333 -25.75 -52.83 33.90
N GLU A 334 -25.19 -52.07 34.84
CA GLU A 334 -24.03 -51.20 34.65
C GLU A 334 -22.84 -52.04 34.20
N ALA A 335 -22.59 -52.08 32.90
CA ALA A 335 -21.27 -52.40 32.38
C ALA A 335 -20.49 -51.09 32.29
N ASP A 336 -19.78 -50.79 33.36
CA ASP A 336 -18.83 -49.69 33.45
C ASP A 336 -17.86 -49.75 32.26
N PRO A 337 -17.82 -48.75 31.36
CA PRO A 337 -16.79 -48.73 30.32
C PRO A 337 -15.46 -48.43 31.00
N LYS A 338 -14.54 -49.40 30.98
CA LYS A 338 -13.13 -49.16 31.31
C LYS A 338 -12.68 -47.83 30.66
N PRO A 339 -12.13 -46.88 31.44
CA PRO A 339 -11.57 -45.68 30.86
C PRO A 339 -10.49 -46.10 29.87
N LEU A 340 -10.68 -45.79 28.60
CA LEU A 340 -9.61 -45.87 27.62
C LEU A 340 -8.56 -44.84 28.03
N THR A 341 -7.51 -45.32 28.70
CA THR A 341 -6.24 -44.63 28.86
C THR A 341 -5.74 -44.25 27.47
N ARG A 342 -5.99 -43.01 27.07
CA ARG A 342 -5.30 -42.40 25.94
C ARG A 342 -3.90 -42.04 26.42
N THR A 343 -2.97 -42.98 26.27
CA THR A 343 -1.53 -42.68 26.21
C THR A 343 -1.28 -41.83 24.98
N GLY A 344 -1.49 -40.52 25.12
CA GLY A 344 -0.89 -39.53 24.23
C GLY A 344 0.45 -39.16 24.82
N ASN A 345 1.53 -39.67 24.22
CA ASN A 345 2.91 -39.31 24.55
C ASN A 345 3.05 -37.79 24.69
N ILE A 346 3.14 -37.32 25.93
CA ILE A 346 3.64 -35.99 26.26
C ILE A 346 5.14 -36.16 26.42
N HIS A 347 5.89 -36.22 25.32
CA HIS A 347 7.29 -35.82 25.34
C HIS A 347 7.67 -35.22 23.97
N ASP A 348 8.09 -33.96 24.05
CA ASP A 348 8.77 -33.13 23.04
C ASP A 348 7.95 -32.20 22.14
N LYS A 349 7.72 -31.00 22.70
CA LYS A 349 7.78 -29.69 22.02
C LYS A 349 7.70 -28.56 23.07
N LYS A 350 8.68 -28.52 23.99
CA LYS A 350 8.81 -27.47 25.02
C LYS A 350 9.55 -26.20 24.54
N LYS A 351 9.71 -25.99 23.23
CA LYS A 351 10.33 -24.77 22.66
C LYS A 351 9.38 -23.85 21.88
N GLN A 352 8.07 -24.13 21.83
CA GLN A 352 7.13 -23.37 20.98
C GLN A 352 5.79 -23.01 21.65
N LYS A 353 5.77 -22.92 22.98
CA LYS A 353 4.56 -22.62 23.77
C LYS A 353 4.27 -21.12 23.97
N ASP A 354 5.20 -20.22 23.64
CA ASP A 354 5.04 -18.80 23.99
C ASP A 354 4.29 -17.95 22.94
N LEU A 355 3.95 -18.51 21.77
CA LEU A 355 3.34 -17.75 20.66
C LEU A 355 1.83 -18.00 20.45
N VAL A 356 1.27 -19.11 20.92
CA VAL A 356 -0.13 -19.51 20.70
C VAL A 356 -0.93 -19.34 21.99
N ARG A 357 -2.03 -18.58 21.92
CA ARG A 357 -2.93 -18.28 23.03
C ARG A 357 -4.26 -19.01 22.86
N ASP A 358 -4.86 -19.38 23.98
CA ASP A 358 -6.22 -19.92 24.02
C ASP A 358 -7.22 -18.81 24.34
N SER A 359 -8.37 -18.84 23.68
CA SER A 359 -9.48 -17.93 23.99
C SER A 359 -10.33 -18.44 25.16
N ARG A 360 -11.04 -17.52 25.83
CA ARG A 360 -11.94 -17.85 26.95
C ARG A 360 -13.38 -17.82 26.48
N LEU A 361 -14.16 -18.86 26.82
CA LEU A 361 -15.61 -18.88 26.59
C LEU A 361 -16.33 -18.11 27.69
N LEU A 362 -17.28 -17.27 27.31
CA LEU A 362 -18.10 -16.49 28.24
C LEU A 362 -19.50 -16.21 27.70
N SER A 363 -20.40 -15.84 28.61
CA SER A 363 -21.70 -15.25 28.29
C SER A 363 -21.67 -13.76 28.63
N TYR A 364 -22.17 -12.92 27.73
CA TYR A 364 -22.11 -11.46 27.85
C TYR A 364 -23.41 -10.81 27.38
N THR A 365 -23.90 -9.84 28.14
CA THR A 365 -25.04 -9.01 27.74
C THR A 365 -24.58 -7.58 27.67
N GLY A 366 -24.79 -6.92 26.53
CA GLY A 366 -24.32 -5.56 26.32
C GLY A 366 -25.03 -4.85 25.18
N MET A 367 -24.74 -3.56 25.01
CA MET A 367 -25.35 -2.71 24.01
C MET A 367 -24.37 -2.40 22.87
N VAL A 368 -24.85 -2.46 21.63
CA VAL A 368 -24.08 -1.99 20.47
C VAL A 368 -23.99 -0.48 20.53
N THR A 369 -22.79 0.07 20.65
CA THR A 369 -22.55 1.53 20.71
C THR A 369 -22.07 2.09 19.38
N GLY A 370 -21.51 1.26 18.50
CA GLY A 370 -20.94 1.69 17.23
C GLY A 370 -20.85 0.57 16.20
N VAL A 371 -20.76 0.95 14.92
CA VAL A 371 -20.56 0.04 13.79
C VAL A 371 -19.20 0.34 13.17
N LEU A 372 -18.28 -0.63 13.21
CA LEU A 372 -16.94 -0.46 12.65
C LEU A 372 -16.94 -0.77 11.15
N ASN A 373 -17.47 -1.94 10.79
CA ASN A 373 -17.67 -2.36 9.40
C ASN A 373 -18.84 -3.35 9.32
N GLN A 374 -19.98 -2.88 8.81
CA GLN A 374 -21.20 -3.68 8.75
C GLN A 374 -21.07 -4.86 7.77
N ALA A 375 -20.32 -4.72 6.68
CA ALA A 375 -20.10 -5.78 5.69
C ALA A 375 -19.20 -6.90 6.22
N ALA A 376 -18.18 -6.56 7.01
CA ALA A 376 -17.30 -7.51 7.66
C ALA A 376 -17.88 -8.07 8.98
N GLY A 377 -19.05 -7.58 9.42
CA GLY A 377 -19.69 -8.00 10.67
C GLY A 377 -18.93 -7.54 11.93
N LEU A 378 -18.28 -6.37 11.87
CA LEU A 378 -17.53 -5.78 12.98
C LEU A 378 -18.32 -4.64 13.64
N TYR A 379 -18.56 -4.79 14.94
CA TYR A 379 -19.35 -3.87 15.77
C TYR A 379 -18.59 -3.51 17.05
N GLU A 380 -19.04 -2.47 17.73
CA GLU A 380 -18.53 -2.04 19.04
C GLU A 380 -19.62 -2.24 20.10
N LEU A 381 -19.24 -2.88 21.21
CA LEU A 381 -20.09 -3.10 22.39
C LEU A 381 -19.61 -2.24 23.55
N ASP A 382 -20.55 -1.52 24.17
CA ASP A 382 -20.38 -0.74 25.40
C ASP A 382 -19.20 0.25 25.38
N GLY A 383 -18.75 0.67 24.18
CA GLY A 383 -17.61 1.57 23.98
C GLY A 383 -16.22 0.97 24.26
N GLN A 384 -16.14 -0.31 24.64
CA GLN A 384 -14.89 -0.93 25.13
C GLN A 384 -14.51 -2.21 24.39
N LEU A 385 -15.50 -3.00 23.96
CA LEU A 385 -15.29 -4.32 23.37
C LEU A 385 -15.58 -4.30 21.86
N GLY A 386 -14.78 -4.99 21.07
CA GLY A 386 -15.11 -5.29 19.67
C GLY A 386 -15.96 -6.55 19.59
N LEU A 387 -16.94 -6.59 18.69
CA LEU A 387 -17.76 -7.77 18.37
C LEU A 387 -17.57 -8.15 16.91
N CYS A 388 -17.23 -9.42 16.64
CA CYS A 388 -17.03 -9.96 15.30
C CYS A 388 -18.00 -11.12 15.01
N LEU A 389 -19.00 -10.88 14.16
CA LEU A 389 -20.05 -11.86 13.84
C LEU A 389 -19.77 -12.70 12.59
N SER A 390 -18.60 -12.56 11.95
CA SER A 390 -18.30 -13.21 10.65
C SER A 390 -18.16 -14.73 10.71
N TYR A 391 -17.86 -15.29 11.89
CA TYR A 391 -17.68 -16.73 12.11
C TYR A 391 -19.00 -17.51 12.23
N GLN A 392 -20.14 -16.84 12.14
CA GLN A 392 -21.49 -17.39 12.05
C GLN A 392 -22.27 -16.72 10.91
N ARG A 393 -23.17 -17.45 10.23
CA ARG A 393 -23.95 -16.89 9.11
C ARG A 393 -25.17 -16.13 9.61
N VAL A 394 -24.99 -14.85 9.95
CA VAL A 394 -26.03 -14.03 10.59
C VAL A 394 -26.75 -13.07 9.63
N HIS A 395 -27.27 -13.59 8.52
CA HIS A 395 -27.82 -12.73 7.46
C HIS A 395 -29.03 -11.90 7.91
N SER A 396 -29.88 -12.42 8.80
CA SER A 396 -31.09 -11.72 9.28
C SER A 396 -30.78 -10.61 10.28
N LEU A 397 -29.87 -10.84 11.24
CA LEU A 397 -29.55 -9.85 12.27
C LEU A 397 -28.77 -8.65 11.72
N ARG A 398 -28.09 -8.77 10.56
CA ARG A 398 -27.34 -7.65 9.95
C ARG A 398 -28.21 -6.43 9.66
N ASN A 399 -29.50 -6.63 9.41
CA ASN A 399 -30.47 -5.57 9.16
C ASN A 399 -30.90 -4.84 10.46
N VAL A 400 -30.91 -5.56 11.59
CA VAL A 400 -31.34 -5.03 12.89
C VAL A 400 -30.19 -4.37 13.66
N LEU A 401 -28.97 -4.90 13.51
CA LEU A 401 -27.78 -4.47 14.26
C LEU A 401 -27.36 -3.04 13.91
N ARG A 402 -27.71 -2.11 14.80
CA ARG A 402 -27.34 -0.70 14.78
C ARG A 402 -27.11 -0.19 16.20
N PRO A 403 -26.46 0.99 16.39
CA PRO A 403 -26.21 1.51 17.73
C PRO A 403 -27.51 1.65 18.53
N GLY A 404 -27.50 1.22 19.80
CA GLY A 404 -28.65 1.15 20.70
C GLY A 404 -29.33 -0.23 20.81
N VAL A 405 -28.93 -1.22 20.01
CA VAL A 405 -29.42 -2.61 20.14
C VAL A 405 -28.78 -3.29 21.35
N SER A 406 -29.57 -3.97 22.18
CA SER A 406 -29.04 -4.83 23.26
C SER A 406 -29.01 -6.30 22.85
N LEU A 407 -27.84 -6.92 23.02
CA LEU A 407 -27.58 -8.31 22.65
C LEU A 407 -27.25 -9.14 23.89
N GLU A 408 -27.66 -10.40 23.85
CA GLU A 408 -27.19 -11.44 24.76
C GLU A 408 -26.40 -12.48 23.95
N LEU A 409 -25.15 -12.65 24.33
CA LEU A 409 -24.16 -13.50 23.70
C LEU A 409 -23.90 -14.70 24.64
N GLN A 410 -24.05 -15.92 24.14
CA GLN A 410 -23.81 -17.14 24.90
C GLN A 410 -22.71 -17.98 24.25
N ASP A 411 -21.82 -18.58 25.05
CA ASP A 411 -20.68 -19.39 24.59
C ASP A 411 -19.80 -18.66 23.55
N VAL A 412 -19.43 -17.41 23.85
CA VAL A 412 -18.64 -16.56 22.95
C VAL A 412 -17.17 -16.54 23.35
N HIS A 413 -16.28 -16.55 22.35
CA HIS A 413 -14.84 -16.47 22.58
C HIS A 413 -14.40 -15.03 22.82
N LEU A 414 -13.74 -14.80 23.94
CA LEU A 414 -12.99 -13.58 24.23
C LEU A 414 -11.54 -13.75 23.84
N LEU A 415 -11.09 -12.92 22.89
CA LEU A 415 -9.71 -12.87 22.43
C LEU A 415 -9.07 -11.55 22.90
N GLN A 416 -8.05 -11.68 23.75
CA GLN A 416 -7.30 -10.54 24.28
C GLN A 416 -5.99 -10.33 23.51
N SER A 417 -5.66 -9.08 23.21
CA SER A 417 -4.42 -8.70 22.53
C SER A 417 -4.22 -9.48 21.22
N VAL A 418 -5.24 -9.42 20.37
CA VAL A 418 -5.31 -10.13 19.08
C VAL A 418 -4.25 -9.62 18.10
N GLY A 419 -3.95 -8.31 18.14
CA GLY A 419 -3.07 -7.67 17.18
C GLY A 419 -3.82 -7.26 15.90
N GLY A 420 -3.14 -7.24 14.76
CA GLY A 420 -3.79 -6.94 13.46
C GLY A 420 -4.40 -5.55 13.36
N GLY A 421 -3.89 -4.57 14.13
CA GLY A 421 -4.38 -3.19 14.12
C GLY A 421 -5.46 -2.85 15.14
N THR A 422 -5.96 -3.82 15.92
CA THR A 422 -6.90 -3.58 17.02
C THR A 422 -6.18 -3.55 18.37
N ARG A 423 -6.57 -2.61 19.24
CA ARG A 423 -6.06 -2.51 20.63
C ARG A 423 -7.04 -3.08 21.67
N ARG A 424 -8.32 -3.20 21.30
CA ARG A 424 -9.42 -3.62 22.19
C ARG A 424 -9.56 -5.15 22.21
N PRO A 425 -10.11 -5.73 23.29
CA PRO A 425 -10.52 -7.14 23.30
C PRO A 425 -11.64 -7.37 22.28
N VAL A 426 -11.66 -8.55 21.66
CA VAL A 426 -12.69 -8.90 20.67
C VAL A 426 -13.48 -10.13 21.14
N LEU A 427 -14.80 -10.00 21.11
CA LEU A 427 -15.77 -11.07 21.27
C LEU A 427 -16.15 -11.62 19.90
N ALA A 428 -16.03 -12.94 19.73
CA ALA A 428 -16.36 -13.61 18.47
C ALA A 428 -17.17 -14.90 18.75
N PRO A 429 -18.47 -14.96 18.41
CA PRO A 429 -19.24 -16.19 18.48
C PRO A 429 -18.79 -17.19 17.41
N CYS A 430 -18.65 -18.46 17.81
CA CYS A 430 -18.47 -19.61 16.92
C CYS A 430 -19.84 -20.25 16.60
N LEU A 431 -19.89 -21.35 15.85
CA LEU A 431 -21.17 -22.01 15.52
C LEU A 431 -21.88 -22.62 16.74
N ARG A 432 -21.14 -22.86 17.83
CA ARG A 432 -21.69 -23.34 19.09
C ARG A 432 -22.42 -22.24 19.88
N GLY A 433 -21.99 -20.98 19.74
CA GLY A 433 -22.56 -19.86 20.49
C GLY A 433 -23.87 -19.33 19.91
N ALA A 434 -24.70 -18.74 20.78
CA ALA A 434 -25.94 -18.05 20.39
C ALA A 434 -25.77 -16.54 20.48
N VAL A 435 -26.43 -15.83 19.55
CA VAL A 435 -26.58 -14.38 19.58
C VAL A 435 -28.07 -14.06 19.58
N LEU A 436 -28.57 -13.55 20.70
CA LEU A 436 -29.96 -13.27 20.95
C LEU A 436 -30.19 -11.77 21.10
N LEU A 437 -31.36 -11.31 20.62
CA LEU A 437 -31.75 -9.92 20.67
C LEU A 437 -32.59 -9.66 21.91
N ARG A 438 -32.17 -8.73 22.78
CA ARG A 438 -32.92 -8.35 23.99
C ARG A 438 -33.75 -7.09 23.81
N SER A 439 -33.28 -6.13 23.02
CA SER A 439 -34.02 -4.92 22.68
C SER A 439 -33.61 -4.35 21.34
N PHE A 440 -34.57 -3.77 20.61
CA PHE A 440 -34.33 -3.05 19.36
C PHE A 440 -33.77 -1.65 19.61
N SER A 441 -33.06 -1.11 18.61
CA SER A 441 -32.54 0.26 18.69
C SER A 441 -33.63 1.30 18.42
N ARG A 442 -33.54 2.40 19.17
CA ARG A 442 -34.41 3.58 19.04
C ARG A 442 -33.94 4.56 17.95
N GLN A 443 -32.75 4.33 17.42
CA GLN A 443 -32.08 5.23 16.50
C GLN A 443 -32.41 4.87 15.05
N LYS A 444 -32.48 5.90 14.19
CA LYS A 444 -32.53 5.69 12.74
C LYS A 444 -31.17 5.15 12.25
N PRO A 445 -31.15 4.29 11.22
CA PRO A 445 -29.88 3.92 10.57
C PRO A 445 -29.16 5.17 10.08
N GLU A 446 -27.90 5.35 10.48
CA GLU A 446 -27.08 6.43 9.94
C GLU A 446 -26.90 6.25 8.43
N THR A 447 -26.83 7.36 7.70
CA THR A 447 -26.49 7.36 6.27
C THR A 447 -25.02 6.97 6.14
N GLN A 448 -24.73 5.67 6.22
CA GLN A 448 -23.36 5.17 6.20
C GLN A 448 -22.67 5.55 4.89
N SER A 449 -21.37 5.86 5.00
CA SER A 449 -20.52 6.11 3.87
C SER A 449 -20.50 4.89 2.92
N SER A 450 -20.45 5.11 1.60
CA SER A 450 -20.41 4.04 0.60
C SER A 450 -19.41 2.89 0.86
N PRO A 451 -18.21 3.10 1.44
CA PRO A 451 -17.24 2.01 1.61
C PRO A 451 -17.61 0.94 2.65
N GLN A 452 -18.38 1.26 3.69
CA GLN A 452 -18.64 0.35 4.83
C GLN A 452 -19.75 -0.69 4.58
N VAL A 453 -20.35 -0.64 3.39
CA VAL A 453 -21.67 -1.19 3.13
C VAL A 453 -21.61 -2.34 2.11
N TRP A 454 -20.69 -2.25 1.15
CA TRP A 454 -20.47 -3.24 0.09
C TRP A 454 -19.46 -4.33 0.51
N GLY A 455 -19.49 -5.48 -0.16
CA GLY A 455 -18.44 -6.50 -0.01
C GLY A 455 -18.70 -7.64 0.97
N ALA A 456 -19.92 -7.80 1.48
CA ALA A 456 -20.23 -8.85 2.46
C ALA A 456 -19.90 -10.26 1.95
N SER A 457 -20.14 -10.55 0.67
CA SER A 457 -19.78 -11.83 0.06
C SER A 457 -18.27 -12.08 0.03
N LEU A 458 -17.45 -11.05 -0.20
CA LEU A 458 -15.99 -11.16 -0.15
C LEU A 458 -15.50 -11.45 1.28
N TYR A 459 -16.05 -10.76 2.29
CA TYR A 459 -15.70 -11.03 3.69
C TYR A 459 -16.14 -12.43 4.14
N GLU A 460 -17.29 -12.91 3.68
CA GLU A 460 -17.71 -14.29 3.89
C GLU A 460 -16.75 -15.29 3.22
N GLN A 461 -16.24 -14.98 2.03
CA GLN A 461 -15.26 -15.82 1.33
C GLN A 461 -13.98 -16.01 2.16
N LEU A 462 -13.49 -14.94 2.78
CA LEU A 462 -12.29 -14.97 3.63
C LEU A 462 -12.42 -15.93 4.82
N VAL A 463 -13.61 -16.06 5.39
CA VAL A 463 -13.86 -16.93 6.56
C VAL A 463 -14.28 -18.34 6.16
N TRP A 464 -15.14 -18.49 5.15
CA TRP A 464 -15.73 -19.79 4.82
C TRP A 464 -14.94 -20.59 3.78
N GLU A 465 -14.30 -19.92 2.83
CA GLU A 465 -13.48 -20.59 1.80
C GLU A 465 -12.00 -20.59 2.16
N ARG A 466 -11.44 -19.42 2.51
CA ARG A 466 -10.02 -19.27 2.89
C ARG A 466 -9.73 -19.59 4.36
N GLN A 467 -10.77 -19.72 5.19
CA GLN A 467 -10.67 -20.14 6.60
C GLN A 467 -9.66 -19.34 7.42
N LEU A 468 -9.61 -18.02 7.21
CA LEU A 468 -8.76 -17.15 8.01
C LEU A 468 -9.15 -17.18 9.48
N GLY A 469 -8.14 -17.20 10.38
CA GLY A 469 -8.34 -16.98 11.81
C GLY A 469 -8.60 -15.50 12.13
N LEU A 470 -9.15 -15.21 13.32
CA LEU A 470 -9.59 -13.86 13.68
C LEU A 470 -8.51 -12.76 13.54
N PRO A 471 -7.25 -12.97 13.98
CA PRO A 471 -6.21 -11.95 13.81
C PRO A 471 -5.96 -11.55 12.34
N LEU A 472 -5.90 -12.55 11.45
CA LEU A 472 -5.70 -12.31 10.01
C LEU A 472 -6.92 -11.70 9.36
N TYR A 473 -8.12 -12.11 9.78
CA TYR A 473 -9.37 -11.53 9.32
C TYR A 473 -9.47 -10.03 9.65
N LEU A 474 -9.17 -9.64 10.89
CA LEU A 474 -9.17 -8.24 11.31
C LEU A 474 -8.16 -7.40 10.51
N TRP A 475 -6.96 -7.94 10.27
CA TRP A 475 -5.98 -7.28 9.40
C TRP A 475 -6.47 -7.15 7.96
N ALA A 476 -7.02 -8.22 7.37
CA ALA A 476 -7.50 -8.23 5.99
C ALA A 476 -8.63 -7.23 5.77
N THR A 477 -9.58 -7.13 6.72
CA THR A 477 -10.64 -6.11 6.67
C THR A 477 -10.08 -4.70 6.69
N LYS A 478 -9.14 -4.43 7.61
CA LYS A 478 -8.50 -3.11 7.68
C LYS A 478 -7.70 -2.79 6.42
N ALA A 479 -6.97 -3.76 5.88
CA ALA A 479 -6.21 -3.59 4.63
C ALA A 479 -7.14 -3.32 3.44
N LEU A 480 -8.28 -4.00 3.34
CA LEU A 480 -9.29 -3.73 2.31
C LEU A 480 -9.87 -2.33 2.43
N GLU A 481 -10.12 -1.84 3.65
CA GLU A 481 -10.54 -0.45 3.88
C GLU A 481 -9.48 0.56 3.41
N GLU A 482 -8.20 0.34 3.75
CA GLU A 482 -7.08 1.17 3.28
C GLU A 482 -7.00 1.19 1.74
N LEU A 483 -7.18 0.04 1.08
CA LEU A 483 -7.19 -0.09 -0.38
C LEU A 483 -8.40 0.63 -1.02
N VAL A 484 -9.58 0.52 -0.41
CA VAL A 484 -10.78 1.25 -0.84
C VAL A 484 -10.54 2.75 -0.78
N CYS A 485 -9.90 3.25 0.29
CA CYS A 485 -9.48 4.66 0.41
C CYS A 485 -8.40 5.10 -0.60
N LYS A 486 -7.78 4.19 -1.35
CA LYS A 486 -6.82 4.54 -2.41
C LYS A 486 -7.43 4.48 -3.81
N LEU A 487 -8.24 3.46 -4.07
CA LEU A 487 -8.71 3.10 -5.41
C LEU A 487 -10.15 3.55 -5.68
N CYS A 488 -11.02 3.54 -4.67
CA CYS A 488 -12.44 3.83 -4.85
C CYS A 488 -12.79 5.26 -4.40
N PRO A 489 -13.66 5.98 -5.13
CA PRO A 489 -14.48 5.52 -6.25
C PRO A 489 -13.91 5.77 -7.66
N HIS A 490 -12.74 6.41 -7.76
CA HIS A 490 -12.25 6.99 -9.02
C HIS A 490 -11.54 6.01 -9.95
N VAL A 491 -10.72 5.10 -9.41
CA VAL A 491 -10.07 4.05 -10.20
C VAL A 491 -11.07 2.93 -10.46
N LEU A 492 -11.81 2.53 -9.42
CA LEU A 492 -12.81 1.46 -9.46
C LEU A 492 -14.03 1.82 -8.64
N ARG A 493 -15.19 1.28 -9.02
CA ARG A 493 -16.38 1.38 -8.17
C ARG A 493 -16.26 0.42 -6.98
N HIS A 494 -16.79 0.85 -5.82
CA HIS A 494 -16.78 0.05 -4.58
C HIS A 494 -17.31 -1.38 -4.77
N HIS A 495 -18.39 -1.54 -5.54
CA HIS A 495 -18.99 -2.86 -5.78
C HIS A 495 -18.08 -3.76 -6.62
N GLN A 496 -17.34 -3.24 -7.60
CA GLN A 496 -16.43 -4.03 -8.46
C GLN A 496 -15.21 -4.51 -7.67
N PHE A 497 -14.66 -3.64 -6.83
CA PHE A 497 -13.48 -3.97 -6.02
C PHE A 497 -13.79 -5.07 -4.99
N LEU A 498 -14.97 -5.00 -4.37
CA LEU A 498 -15.41 -5.89 -3.31
C LEU A 498 -16.37 -7.00 -3.79
N GLN A 499 -16.52 -7.21 -5.11
CA GLN A 499 -17.43 -8.22 -5.65
C GLN A 499 -16.89 -9.62 -5.42
N HIS A 500 -17.77 -10.58 -5.19
CA HIS A 500 -17.46 -12.00 -5.30
C HIS A 500 -17.64 -12.43 -6.77
N LEU A 501 -16.56 -12.84 -7.44
CA LEU A 501 -16.59 -13.42 -8.78
C LEU A 501 -16.32 -14.93 -8.68
N SER A 502 -17.05 -15.70 -9.49
CA SER A 502 -17.14 -17.16 -9.50
C SER A 502 -15.78 -17.88 -9.63
N LEU A 503 -15.79 -19.20 -9.38
CA LEU A 503 -14.64 -20.11 -9.54
C LEU A 503 -13.91 -19.83 -10.87
N GLY A 504 -12.71 -19.24 -10.79
CA GLY A 504 -11.83 -18.98 -11.94
C GLY A 504 -11.16 -17.61 -11.94
N ASN A 505 -11.81 -16.55 -11.44
CA ASN A 505 -11.25 -15.19 -11.40
C ASN A 505 -11.49 -14.53 -10.04
N PRO A 506 -10.49 -14.52 -9.12
CA PRO A 506 -10.64 -13.90 -7.81
C PRO A 506 -10.89 -12.39 -7.94
N SER A 507 -11.63 -11.81 -7.00
CA SER A 507 -11.86 -10.36 -6.96
C SER A 507 -10.53 -9.59 -6.88
N LEU A 508 -10.49 -8.39 -7.46
CA LEU A 508 -9.27 -7.59 -7.45
C LEU A 508 -8.81 -7.27 -6.01
N GLY A 509 -9.75 -7.06 -5.08
CA GLY A 509 -9.44 -6.88 -3.66
C GLY A 509 -8.75 -8.10 -3.05
N LEU A 510 -9.18 -9.32 -3.40
CA LEU A 510 -8.54 -10.55 -2.94
C LEU A 510 -7.17 -10.75 -3.60
N GLN A 511 -7.04 -10.49 -4.91
CA GLN A 511 -5.77 -10.58 -5.64
C GLN A 511 -4.69 -9.69 -5.04
N LEU A 512 -5.05 -8.47 -4.61
CA LEU A 512 -4.11 -7.55 -3.98
C LEU A 512 -3.64 -8.01 -2.59
N LEU A 513 -4.46 -8.78 -1.87
CA LEU A 513 -4.09 -9.34 -0.57
C LEU A 513 -3.44 -10.73 -0.67
N ALA A 514 -3.62 -11.44 -1.79
CA ALA A 514 -3.19 -12.83 -1.96
C ALA A 514 -1.70 -13.06 -1.62
N PRO A 515 -0.73 -12.23 -2.05
CA PRO A 515 0.69 -12.48 -1.73
C PRO A 515 0.98 -12.51 -0.22
N THR A 516 0.32 -11.62 0.55
CA THR A 516 0.48 -11.58 2.01
C THR A 516 -0.30 -12.71 2.70
N LEU A 517 -1.49 -13.03 2.20
CA LEU A 517 -2.32 -14.10 2.78
C LEU A 517 -1.72 -15.49 2.54
N GLU A 518 -1.17 -15.76 1.35
CA GLU A 518 -0.55 -17.05 1.02
C GLU A 518 0.71 -17.31 1.85
N ALA A 519 1.47 -16.26 2.17
CA ALA A 519 2.63 -16.35 3.05
C ALA A 519 2.27 -16.65 4.52
N LEU A 520 1.13 -16.13 5.02
CA LEU A 520 0.72 -16.25 6.42
C LEU A 520 -0.27 -17.40 6.70
N ALA A 521 -1.06 -17.79 5.70
CA ALA A 521 -2.09 -18.82 5.79
C ALA A 521 -2.15 -19.61 4.46
N PRO A 522 -1.24 -20.59 4.26
CA PRO A 522 -1.24 -21.42 3.07
C PRO A 522 -2.53 -22.26 2.97
N ALA A 523 -2.97 -22.55 1.74
CA ALA A 523 -4.28 -23.13 1.42
C ALA A 523 -4.58 -24.54 1.99
N CYS A 524 -3.64 -25.16 2.72
CA CYS A 524 -3.76 -26.53 3.23
C CYS A 524 -4.31 -26.55 4.68
N ILE A 525 -5.48 -25.94 4.90
CA ILE A 525 -6.17 -25.97 6.20
C ILE A 525 -7.31 -27.01 6.12
N PRO A 526 -7.45 -27.91 7.12
CA PRO A 526 -8.54 -28.89 7.14
C PRO A 526 -9.90 -28.18 7.16
N SER A 527 -10.84 -28.67 6.34
CA SER A 527 -12.13 -28.02 6.17
C SER A 527 -12.93 -27.92 7.48
N ARG A 528 -13.49 -26.73 7.73
CA ARG A 528 -14.31 -26.45 8.91
C ARG A 528 -15.55 -27.37 8.94
N ASN A 529 -15.63 -28.25 9.94
CA ASN A 529 -16.75 -29.17 10.13
C ASN A 529 -17.73 -28.64 11.20
N ALA A 530 -18.89 -28.14 10.76
CA ALA A 530 -19.91 -27.56 11.63
C ALA A 530 -20.42 -28.52 12.72
N HIS A 531 -20.54 -29.82 12.44
CA HIS A 531 -21.01 -30.79 13.43
C HIS A 531 -20.00 -30.99 14.55
N LYS A 532 -18.70 -31.07 14.21
CA LYS A 532 -17.61 -31.19 15.21
C LYS A 532 -17.50 -29.94 16.08
N GLU A 533 -17.64 -28.76 15.47
CA GLU A 533 -17.59 -27.49 16.19
C GLU A 533 -18.71 -27.32 17.21
N ILE A 534 -19.88 -27.94 17.00
CA ILE A 534 -21.03 -27.81 17.92
C ILE A 534 -21.08 -28.96 18.94
N LEU A 535 -20.75 -30.20 18.53
CA LEU A 535 -21.01 -31.41 19.31
C LEU A 535 -19.80 -31.96 20.08
N GLU A 536 -18.56 -31.77 19.61
CA GLU A 536 -17.38 -32.29 20.31
C GLU A 536 -17.01 -31.43 21.52
N GLU A 537 -16.48 -32.06 22.58
CA GLU A 537 -15.99 -31.38 23.78
C GLU A 537 -14.55 -31.83 24.11
N PRO A 538 -13.56 -30.92 24.19
CA PRO A 538 -13.67 -29.49 23.90
C PRO A 538 -13.94 -29.25 22.41
N HIS A 539 -14.81 -28.28 22.11
CA HIS A 539 -15.16 -28.03 20.71
C HIS A 539 -14.01 -27.43 19.91
N HIS A 540 -13.89 -27.81 18.63
CA HIS A 540 -12.82 -27.36 17.75
C HIS A 540 -13.33 -26.28 16.80
N CYS A 541 -12.98 -25.01 17.07
CA CYS A 541 -13.31 -23.87 16.21
C CYS A 541 -12.05 -23.03 15.86
N PRO A 542 -12.09 -22.23 14.78
CA PRO A 542 -10.98 -21.34 14.39
C PRO A 542 -10.64 -20.26 15.43
N LEU A 543 -11.51 -20.05 16.42
CA LEU A 543 -11.37 -19.02 17.46
C LEU A 543 -10.76 -19.55 18.76
N GLN A 544 -10.69 -20.87 18.93
CA GLN A 544 -10.23 -21.50 20.17
C GLN A 544 -8.74 -21.22 20.44
N LYS A 545 -7.91 -21.34 19.39
CA LYS A 545 -6.48 -21.07 19.43
C LYS A 545 -6.13 -19.96 18.45
N TYR A 546 -5.35 -18.98 18.90
CA TYR A 546 -4.92 -17.87 18.05
C TYR A 546 -3.49 -17.44 18.36
N ALA A 547 -2.79 -16.95 17.34
CA ALA A 547 -1.49 -16.30 17.49
C ALA A 547 -1.69 -14.78 17.42
N ARG A 548 -0.98 -14.03 18.27
CA ARG A 548 -0.98 -12.57 18.19
C ARG A 548 -0.29 -12.14 16.89
N LEU A 549 -1.02 -11.45 16.02
CA LEU A 549 -0.50 -11.00 14.74
C LEU A 549 0.09 -9.58 14.86
N GLN A 550 1.39 -9.44 14.59
CA GLN A 550 1.96 -8.13 14.26
C GLN A 550 1.49 -7.74 12.86
N THR A 551 1.05 -6.50 12.66
CA THR A 551 0.55 -6.03 11.36
C THR A 551 1.62 -6.28 10.29
N PRO A 552 1.39 -7.22 9.33
CA PRO A 552 2.44 -7.67 8.42
C PRO A 552 2.84 -6.56 7.46
N CYS A 553 1.84 -5.89 6.88
CA CYS A 553 2.04 -4.72 6.04
C CYS A 553 0.85 -3.75 6.12
N SER A 554 1.08 -2.55 5.62
CA SER A 554 0.08 -1.48 5.47
C SER A 554 0.11 -0.91 4.05
N PHE A 555 -1.01 -0.35 3.60
CA PHE A 555 -1.15 0.23 2.27
C PHE A 555 -1.33 1.74 2.37
N PRO A 556 -0.26 2.52 2.63
CA PRO A 556 -0.37 3.97 2.78
C PRO A 556 -0.78 4.63 1.47
N THR A 557 -1.52 5.75 1.54
CA THR A 557 -1.80 6.56 0.35
C THR A 557 -0.51 7.15 -0.22
N LEU A 558 -0.46 7.39 -1.53
CA LEU A 558 0.75 7.96 -2.15
C LEU A 558 1.07 9.36 -1.61
N ALA A 559 0.05 10.15 -1.26
CA ALA A 559 0.25 11.44 -0.60
C ALA A 559 0.87 11.29 0.79
N THR A 560 0.38 10.36 1.61
CA THR A 560 0.94 10.07 2.95
C THR A 560 2.40 9.62 2.85
N LEU A 561 2.71 8.72 1.90
CA LEU A 561 4.07 8.23 1.68
C LEU A 561 5.03 9.37 1.28
N LYS A 562 4.57 10.28 0.42
CA LYS A 562 5.34 11.44 -0.04
C LYS A 562 5.67 12.40 1.11
N GLU A 563 4.68 12.75 1.92
CA GLU A 563 4.87 13.70 3.02
C GLU A 563 5.69 13.09 4.16
N GLU A 564 5.48 11.80 4.47
CA GLU A 564 6.31 11.08 5.43
C GLU A 564 7.78 11.02 5.00
N GLY A 565 8.04 10.76 3.72
CA GLY A 565 9.38 10.77 3.15
C GLY A 565 10.07 12.14 3.28
N LYS A 566 9.35 13.24 2.99
CA LYS A 566 9.87 14.60 3.18
C LYS A 566 10.17 14.90 4.65
N ARG A 567 9.25 14.56 5.55
CA ARG A 567 9.42 14.78 6.99
C ARG A 567 10.70 14.10 7.50
N ARG A 568 10.84 12.80 7.24
CA ARG A 568 12.03 12.04 7.64
C ARG A 568 13.33 12.56 7.00
N ALA A 569 13.26 13.07 5.77
CA ALA A 569 14.43 13.62 5.10
C ALA A 569 14.95 14.89 5.78
N TRP A 570 14.06 15.75 6.30
CA TRP A 570 14.45 16.95 7.04
C TRP A 570 14.76 16.65 8.50
N ASP A 571 14.06 15.72 9.14
CA ASP A 571 14.38 15.28 10.51
C ASP A 571 15.78 14.65 10.61
N SER A 572 16.23 14.00 9.52
CA SER A 572 17.59 13.42 9.40
C SER A 572 18.62 14.36 8.76
N PHE A 573 18.25 15.59 8.41
CA PHE A 573 19.18 16.54 7.84
C PHE A 573 19.98 17.24 8.95
N ASP A 574 21.20 16.76 9.18
CA ASP A 574 22.18 17.43 10.03
C ASP A 574 23.42 17.84 9.21
N PRO A 575 23.62 19.15 8.96
CA PRO A 575 24.80 19.67 8.25
C PRO A 575 26.14 19.22 8.84
N LYS A 576 26.22 18.93 10.15
CA LYS A 576 27.46 18.49 10.81
C LYS A 576 27.81 17.03 10.50
N THR A 577 26.81 16.19 10.25
CA THR A 577 27.03 14.76 9.94
C THR A 577 27.32 14.53 8.47
N LEU A 578 26.80 15.41 7.60
CA LEU A 578 27.01 15.31 6.15
C LEU A 578 28.45 15.55 5.72
N LEU A 579 29.24 16.25 6.55
CA LEU A 579 30.62 16.58 6.25
C LEU A 579 31.53 16.19 7.44
N PRO A 580 32.61 15.42 7.23
CA PRO A 580 33.46 14.93 8.32
C PRO A 580 34.23 16.08 9.00
N PHE A 581 34.19 16.11 10.34
CA PHE A 581 34.76 17.18 11.16
C PHE A 581 36.22 17.59 10.86
N PRO A 582 37.19 16.69 10.56
CA PRO A 582 38.56 17.12 10.27
C PRO A 582 38.73 17.85 8.93
N GLU A 583 37.86 17.62 7.95
CA GLU A 583 37.96 18.27 6.65
C GLU A 583 37.25 19.65 6.65
N VAL A 584 36.13 19.74 7.38
CA VAL A 584 35.20 20.87 7.34
C VAL A 584 35.76 22.12 7.98
N SER A 585 36.64 21.97 8.98
CA SER A 585 37.27 23.08 9.69
C SER A 585 38.11 24.00 8.79
N HIS A 586 38.53 23.48 7.63
CA HIS A 586 39.41 24.13 6.67
C HIS A 586 38.67 24.66 5.41
N LEU A 587 37.36 24.41 5.28
CA LEU A 587 36.57 24.81 4.12
C LEU A 587 36.16 26.28 4.20
N THR A 588 36.23 26.97 3.06
CA THR A 588 35.67 28.33 2.93
C THR A 588 34.14 28.28 2.92
N SER A 589 33.49 29.41 3.21
CA SER A 589 32.03 29.54 3.16
C SER A 589 31.45 29.06 1.81
N CYS A 590 32.09 29.42 0.70
CA CYS A 590 31.65 28.99 -0.64
C CYS A 590 31.72 27.46 -0.80
N GLN A 591 32.84 26.83 -0.43
CA GLN A 591 33.03 25.38 -0.54
C GLN A 591 32.09 24.62 0.39
N LEU A 592 31.91 25.12 1.62
CA LEU A 592 31.04 24.54 2.63
C LEU A 592 29.59 24.48 2.15
N ASN A 593 29.04 25.63 1.73
CA ASN A 593 27.66 25.72 1.26
C ASN A 593 27.45 24.94 -0.05
N GLN A 594 28.45 24.89 -0.94
CA GLN A 594 28.39 24.08 -2.17
C GLN A 594 28.23 22.58 -1.87
N ARG A 595 28.96 22.05 -0.88
CA ARG A 595 28.85 20.63 -0.50
C ARG A 595 27.53 20.29 0.21
N LEU A 596 26.92 21.26 0.90
CA LEU A 596 25.60 21.09 1.53
C LEU A 596 24.43 21.26 0.56
N ALA A 597 24.66 21.83 -0.62
CA ALA A 597 23.60 22.24 -1.53
C ALA A 597 22.73 21.09 -2.04
N TRP A 598 23.30 19.90 -2.20
CA TRP A 598 22.58 18.70 -2.62
C TRP A 598 22.96 17.51 -1.76
N SER A 599 21.96 16.75 -1.32
CA SER A 599 22.16 15.44 -0.70
C SER A 599 20.97 14.52 -1.01
N CYS A 600 21.12 13.23 -0.77
CA CYS A 600 20.07 12.25 -1.03
C CYS A 600 19.86 11.34 0.19
N LEU A 601 18.62 10.92 0.40
CA LEU A 601 18.23 9.91 1.36
C LEU A 601 17.44 8.80 0.63
N CYS A 602 17.80 7.55 0.88
CA CYS A 602 17.07 6.39 0.41
C CYS A 602 16.37 5.72 1.60
N LEU A 603 15.04 5.63 1.55
CA LEU A 603 14.23 4.94 2.56
C LEU A 603 13.70 3.62 2.01
N LEU A 604 13.98 2.53 2.72
CA LEU A 604 13.50 1.19 2.39
C LEU A 604 12.16 0.88 3.09
N PRO A 605 11.36 -0.07 2.60
CA PRO A 605 10.04 -0.39 3.17
C PRO A 605 10.15 -0.93 4.61
N SER A 606 11.28 -1.57 4.93
CA SER A 606 11.64 -2.08 6.26
C SER A 606 11.89 -0.97 7.30
N THR A 607 12.15 0.27 6.86
CA THR A 607 12.30 1.43 7.76
C THR A 607 10.96 1.91 8.33
N PHE A 608 9.85 1.42 7.79
CA PHE A 608 8.51 1.71 8.29
C PHE A 608 8.03 0.57 9.20
N ARG A 609 7.32 0.93 10.28
CA ARG A 609 6.68 -0.02 11.19
C ARG A 609 5.18 0.31 11.28
N PRO A 610 4.29 -0.50 10.69
CA PRO A 610 4.53 -1.73 9.92
C PRO A 610 5.17 -1.45 8.54
N ALA A 611 5.68 -2.50 7.89
CA ALA A 611 6.22 -2.40 6.54
C ALA A 611 5.14 -1.85 5.58
N GLN A 612 5.52 -0.95 4.68
CA GLN A 612 4.61 -0.30 3.75
C GLN A 612 4.70 -0.97 2.38
N VAL A 613 3.55 -1.21 1.75
CA VAL A 613 3.47 -1.74 0.38
C VAL A 613 3.07 -0.63 -0.57
N LEU A 614 3.88 -0.42 -1.61
CA LEU A 614 3.61 0.55 -2.65
C LEU A 614 2.51 0.03 -3.57
N LEU A 615 1.46 0.84 -3.75
CA LEU A 615 0.35 0.52 -4.64
C LEU A 615 -0.14 1.80 -5.33
N GLY A 616 -0.29 1.74 -6.65
CA GLY A 616 -0.90 2.80 -7.45
C GLY A 616 -1.14 2.34 -8.89
N VAL A 617 -1.89 3.14 -9.64
CA VAL A 617 -2.10 2.95 -11.08
C VAL A 617 -0.93 3.60 -11.82
N LEU A 618 -0.31 2.86 -12.75
CA LEU A 618 0.76 3.41 -13.59
C LEU A 618 0.17 4.32 -14.65
N VAL A 619 0.61 5.58 -14.66
CA VAL A 619 0.15 6.60 -15.61
C VAL A 619 1.36 7.27 -16.25
N ALA A 620 1.31 7.42 -17.57
CA ALA A 620 2.25 8.21 -18.34
C ALA A 620 1.71 9.64 -18.51
N SER A 621 2.45 10.65 -18.06
CA SER A 621 2.02 12.03 -18.18
C SER A 621 2.13 12.53 -19.61
N SER A 622 1.00 12.85 -20.24
CA SER A 622 0.95 13.48 -21.57
C SER A 622 1.53 14.89 -21.61
N HIS A 623 1.62 15.58 -20.47
CA HIS A 623 2.12 16.95 -20.40
C HIS A 623 3.62 17.04 -20.10
N LYS A 624 4.17 16.06 -19.39
CA LYS A 624 5.56 16.08 -18.91
C LYS A 624 6.42 14.93 -19.46
N GLY A 625 5.82 13.90 -20.06
CA GLY A 625 6.53 12.73 -20.56
C GLY A 625 7.20 11.88 -19.48
N CYS A 626 6.72 11.95 -18.23
CA CYS A 626 7.26 11.17 -17.11
C CYS A 626 6.25 10.12 -16.62
N LEU A 627 6.76 9.02 -16.07
CA LEU A 627 5.97 7.98 -15.42
C LEU A 627 5.65 8.33 -13.97
N GLN A 628 4.42 8.05 -13.58
CA GLN A 628 3.93 8.26 -12.22
C GLN A 628 3.04 7.11 -11.79
N LEU A 629 3.12 6.75 -10.51
CA LEU A 629 2.06 6.01 -9.84
C LEU A 629 1.04 7.01 -9.31
N ARG A 630 -0.24 6.71 -9.53
CA ARG A 630 -1.36 7.57 -9.13
C ARG A 630 -2.40 6.79 -8.32
N ASP A 631 -2.90 7.42 -7.28
CA ASP A 631 -4.11 7.02 -6.56
C ASP A 631 -5.05 8.22 -6.46
N GLN A 632 -6.13 8.13 -5.69
CA GLN A 632 -7.06 9.26 -5.55
C GLN A 632 -6.53 10.42 -4.71
N THR A 633 -5.45 10.20 -3.94
CA THR A 633 -4.87 11.23 -3.06
C THR A 633 -3.80 12.05 -3.75
N GLY A 634 -3.07 11.45 -4.70
CA GLY A 634 -2.02 12.14 -5.42
C GLY A 634 -1.26 11.24 -6.38
N SER A 635 -0.08 11.72 -6.78
CA SER A 635 0.84 10.96 -7.62
C SER A 635 2.28 11.04 -7.11
N LEU A 636 3.03 9.97 -7.35
CA LEU A 636 4.45 9.85 -7.08
C LEU A 636 5.17 9.52 -8.39
N PRO A 637 6.19 10.31 -8.79
CA PRO A 637 7.06 9.93 -9.90
C PRO A 637 7.72 8.59 -9.63
N CYS A 638 7.85 7.77 -10.67
CA CYS A 638 8.46 6.45 -10.56
C CYS A 638 9.49 6.23 -11.67
N LEU A 639 10.59 5.57 -11.31
CA LEU A 639 11.59 5.04 -12.23
C LEU A 639 11.53 3.52 -12.15
N LEU A 640 11.12 2.88 -13.24
CA LEU A 640 10.92 1.43 -13.31
C LEU A 640 11.98 0.80 -14.21
N LEU A 641 12.51 -0.33 -13.77
CA LEU A 641 13.34 -1.23 -14.58
C LEU A 641 12.64 -2.59 -14.64
N ASN A 642 12.72 -3.29 -15.79
CA ASN A 642 12.13 -4.62 -15.88
C ASN A 642 12.95 -5.62 -15.04
N LYS A 643 14.26 -5.62 -15.29
CA LYS A 643 15.31 -6.38 -14.59
C LYS A 643 16.58 -5.52 -14.52
N HIS A 644 17.63 -6.02 -13.86
CA HIS A 644 18.95 -5.40 -13.93
C HIS A 644 19.38 -5.14 -15.38
N SER A 645 19.79 -3.91 -15.67
CA SER A 645 20.20 -3.41 -17.00
C SER A 645 19.13 -3.44 -18.08
N GLN A 646 17.87 -3.80 -17.77
CA GLN A 646 16.77 -3.85 -18.74
C GLN A 646 15.73 -2.77 -18.43
N PRO A 647 15.51 -1.80 -19.34
CA PRO A 647 14.57 -0.73 -19.13
C PRO A 647 13.12 -1.20 -19.31
N LEU A 648 12.16 -0.35 -18.92
CA LEU A 648 10.75 -0.57 -19.19
C LEU A 648 10.43 -0.22 -20.65
N THR A 649 10.03 -1.21 -21.45
CA THR A 649 9.66 -1.00 -22.85
C THR A 649 8.15 -1.12 -23.11
N ASP A 650 7.44 -1.92 -22.31
CA ASP A 650 6.04 -2.29 -22.57
C ASP A 650 5.04 -1.16 -22.24
N PRO A 651 4.38 -0.56 -23.25
CA PRO A 651 3.40 0.50 -23.04
C PRO A 651 2.01 0.01 -22.62
N GLN A 652 1.73 -1.31 -22.70
CA GLN A 652 0.45 -1.90 -22.29
C GLN A 652 0.22 -1.80 -20.77
N LEU A 653 1.28 -1.55 -20.00
CA LEU A 653 1.21 -1.36 -18.56
C LEU A 653 0.52 -0.05 -18.14
N ILE A 654 0.35 0.91 -19.06
CA ILE A 654 -0.36 2.15 -18.76
C ILE A 654 -1.80 1.84 -18.36
N GLY A 655 -2.22 2.31 -17.18
CA GLY A 655 -3.56 2.05 -16.63
C GLY A 655 -3.65 0.78 -15.80
N CYS A 656 -2.58 0.00 -15.67
CA CYS A 656 -2.53 -1.16 -14.77
C CYS A 656 -2.23 -0.74 -13.32
N LEU A 657 -2.71 -1.54 -12.36
CA LEU A 657 -2.31 -1.45 -10.96
C LEU A 657 -0.97 -2.14 -10.74
N VAL A 658 -0.07 -1.44 -10.06
CA VAL A 658 1.26 -1.93 -9.72
C VAL A 658 1.38 -2.02 -8.21
N ARG A 659 1.57 -3.24 -7.70
CA ARG A 659 1.81 -3.55 -6.28
C ARG A 659 3.27 -3.98 -6.10
N ALA A 660 4.06 -3.21 -5.35
CA ALA A 660 5.46 -3.52 -5.08
C ALA A 660 5.74 -3.53 -3.57
N GLU A 661 6.29 -4.65 -3.08
CA GLU A 661 6.73 -4.77 -1.68
C GLU A 661 8.20 -4.36 -1.53
N ARG A 662 9.00 -4.53 -2.59
CA ARG A 662 10.41 -4.13 -2.65
C ARG A 662 10.55 -2.88 -3.51
N PHE A 663 10.75 -1.74 -2.86
CA PHE A 663 10.96 -0.46 -3.54
C PHE A 663 11.86 0.45 -2.71
N GLN A 664 12.53 1.39 -3.36
CA GLN A 664 13.31 2.44 -2.74
C GLN A 664 12.54 3.77 -2.85
N LEU A 665 12.31 4.44 -1.73
CA LEU A 665 11.78 5.80 -1.70
C LEU A 665 12.94 6.78 -1.63
N ILE A 666 13.18 7.49 -2.74
CA ILE A 666 14.29 8.42 -2.89
C ILE A 666 13.83 9.84 -2.59
N ILE A 667 14.58 10.54 -1.73
CA ILE A 667 14.39 11.95 -1.43
C ILE A 667 15.69 12.70 -1.73
N GLU A 668 15.69 13.47 -2.81
CA GLU A 668 16.77 14.41 -3.11
C GLU A 668 16.49 15.73 -2.38
N ARG A 669 17.39 16.12 -1.48
CA ARG A 669 17.36 17.38 -0.74
C ARG A 669 18.15 18.44 -1.51
N HIS A 670 17.51 19.56 -1.80
CA HIS A 670 18.12 20.75 -2.36
C HIS A 670 18.09 21.86 -1.31
N VAL A 671 19.26 22.32 -0.87
CA VAL A 671 19.40 23.30 0.21
C VAL A 671 20.15 24.52 -0.33
N ARG A 672 19.58 25.71 -0.14
CA ARG A 672 20.31 26.97 -0.32
C ARG A 672 20.68 27.49 1.06
N SER A 673 21.97 27.48 1.38
CA SER A 673 22.49 27.93 2.67
C SER A 673 23.58 28.98 2.51
N SER A 674 23.87 29.68 3.60
CA SER A 674 24.86 30.76 3.67
C SER A 674 25.68 30.70 4.96
N PHE A 675 26.09 29.50 5.36
CA PHE A 675 26.92 29.28 6.55
C PHE A 675 28.28 29.99 6.38
N PRO A 676 28.68 30.87 7.31
CA PRO A 676 29.93 31.62 7.18
C PRO A 676 31.17 30.77 7.51
N SER A 677 31.05 29.78 8.39
CA SER A 677 32.09 28.79 8.68
C SER A 677 31.49 27.52 9.27
N TRP A 678 32.34 26.55 9.60
CA TRP A 678 31.95 25.30 10.22
C TRP A 678 31.35 25.46 11.63
N LYS A 679 31.68 26.55 12.34
CA LYS A 679 31.22 26.79 13.72
C LYS A 679 29.71 27.01 13.78
N GLU A 680 29.14 27.60 12.74
CA GLU A 680 27.73 27.95 12.66
C GLU A 680 26.84 26.82 12.10
N LEU A 681 27.39 25.61 11.84
CA LEU A 681 26.61 24.51 11.26
C LEU A 681 25.46 24.00 12.13
N SER A 682 25.47 24.25 13.45
CA SER A 682 24.31 23.98 14.34
C SER A 682 23.26 25.08 14.36
N THR A 683 23.53 26.23 13.73
CA THR A 683 22.65 27.38 13.78
C THR A 683 21.70 27.36 12.58
N THR A 684 20.40 27.26 12.85
CA THR A 684 19.37 27.09 11.80
C THR A 684 19.15 28.34 10.94
N GLY A 685 19.57 29.52 11.40
CA GLY A 685 19.33 30.81 10.73
C GLY A 685 20.03 31.02 9.38
N PHE A 686 20.91 30.11 8.95
CA PHE A 686 21.69 30.25 7.71
C PHE A 686 21.11 29.49 6.50
N ILE A 687 20.02 28.74 6.69
CA ILE A 687 19.31 28.02 5.62
C ILE A 687 18.22 28.93 5.07
N GLN A 688 18.34 29.30 3.80
CA GLN A 688 17.43 30.23 3.12
C GLN A 688 16.28 29.51 2.41
N MET A 689 16.56 28.32 1.85
CA MET A 689 15.60 27.54 1.09
C MET A 689 15.89 26.05 1.25
N GLN A 690 14.83 25.25 1.39
CA GLN A 690 14.90 23.80 1.43
C GLN A 690 13.80 23.21 0.57
N GLU A 691 14.17 22.39 -0.40
CA GLU A 691 13.24 21.71 -1.31
C GLU A 691 13.59 20.23 -1.39
N ALA A 692 12.56 19.38 -1.51
CA ALA A 692 12.71 17.94 -1.59
C ALA A 692 12.02 17.39 -2.84
N ARG A 693 12.77 16.66 -3.66
CA ARG A 693 12.23 15.90 -4.80
C ARG A 693 12.08 14.44 -4.38
N VAL A 694 10.84 13.97 -4.30
CA VAL A 694 10.48 12.61 -3.85
C VAL A 694 9.99 11.76 -5.02
N TYR A 695 10.53 10.56 -5.16
CA TYR A 695 10.15 9.58 -6.17
C TYR A 695 10.48 8.15 -5.72
N VAL A 696 9.99 7.15 -6.45
CA VAL A 696 10.20 5.73 -6.15
C VAL A 696 11.00 5.02 -7.25
N GLN A 697 11.80 4.03 -6.85
CA GLN A 697 12.56 3.14 -7.73
C GLN A 697 12.27 1.68 -7.36
N PHE A 698 11.95 0.83 -8.34
CA PHE A 698 11.75 -0.60 -8.13
C PHE A 698 11.83 -1.39 -9.44
N PHE A 699 11.98 -2.71 -9.32
CA PHE A 699 11.97 -3.63 -10.45
C PHE A 699 10.57 -4.19 -10.69
N LEU A 700 10.15 -4.32 -11.95
CA LEU A 700 8.87 -4.95 -12.28
C LEU A 700 8.85 -6.44 -11.98
N ALA A 701 10.00 -7.12 -12.05
CA ALA A 701 10.11 -8.53 -11.65
C ALA A 701 9.75 -8.77 -10.17
N ASP A 702 9.90 -7.76 -9.31
CA ASP A 702 9.54 -7.81 -7.89
C ASP A 702 8.13 -7.25 -7.60
N ALA A 703 7.38 -6.87 -8.65
CA ALA A 703 6.06 -6.25 -8.54
C ALA A 703 4.97 -7.15 -9.14
N LEU A 704 3.77 -7.07 -8.55
CA LEU A 704 2.56 -7.68 -9.08
C LEU A 704 1.79 -6.63 -9.90
N ILE A 705 1.58 -6.92 -11.18
CA ILE A 705 0.85 -6.06 -12.11
C ILE A 705 -0.55 -6.67 -12.34
N LEU A 706 -1.60 -5.89 -12.13
CA LEU A 706 -2.98 -6.30 -12.34
C LEU A 706 -3.70 -5.31 -13.26
N PRO A 707 -4.35 -5.77 -14.34
CA PRO A 707 -5.17 -4.89 -15.18
C PRO A 707 -6.41 -4.43 -14.41
N VAL A 708 -6.80 -3.16 -14.59
CA VAL A 708 -8.02 -2.62 -13.99
C VAL A 708 -9.22 -3.03 -14.87
N PRO A 709 -10.20 -3.79 -14.34
CA PRO A 709 -11.35 -4.20 -15.13
C PRO A 709 -12.19 -2.98 -15.52
N ARG A 710 -12.54 -2.88 -16.81
CA ARG A 710 -13.44 -1.82 -17.28
C ARG A 710 -14.86 -2.06 -16.76
N PRO A 711 -15.63 -1.02 -16.43
CA PRO A 711 -17.03 -1.20 -16.04
C PRO A 711 -17.83 -1.76 -17.21
N PHE A 712 -18.27 -3.02 -17.10
CA PHE A 712 -19.35 -3.52 -17.94
C PHE A 712 -20.61 -2.74 -17.57
N LEU A 713 -21.11 -1.93 -18.51
CA LEU A 713 -22.44 -1.35 -18.42
C LEU A 713 -23.46 -2.50 -18.56
N HIS A 714 -23.76 -3.19 -17.47
CA HIS A 714 -24.91 -4.07 -17.41
C HIS A 714 -26.17 -3.21 -17.39
N SER A 715 -26.75 -2.95 -18.56
CA SER A 715 -28.17 -2.61 -18.63
C SER A 715 -28.95 -3.80 -18.09
N ALA A 716 -29.69 -3.58 -17.01
CA ALA A 716 -30.53 -4.58 -16.39
C ALA A 716 -31.66 -4.98 -17.36
N THR A 717 -31.55 -6.14 -17.97
CA THR A 717 -32.68 -6.91 -18.48
C THR A 717 -32.47 -8.37 -18.14
N SER A 718 -33.38 -8.86 -17.31
CA SER A 718 -33.77 -10.24 -17.02
C SER A 718 -33.04 -11.38 -17.73
N SER A 719 -32.60 -12.33 -16.89
CA SER A 719 -32.29 -13.71 -17.22
C SER A 719 -33.35 -14.37 -18.11
N THR A 720 -32.92 -14.77 -19.31
CA THR A 720 -33.55 -15.89 -20.04
C THR A 720 -32.44 -16.66 -20.75
N SER A 721 -32.39 -17.96 -20.45
CA SER A 721 -31.76 -19.07 -21.17
C SER A 721 -30.59 -18.80 -22.11
N ALA A 722 -29.50 -19.55 -21.88
CA ALA A 722 -28.51 -19.88 -22.89
C ALA A 722 -29.18 -20.44 -24.16
N GLN A 723 -29.37 -19.60 -25.15
CA GLN A 723 -29.50 -19.97 -26.54
C GLN A 723 -28.61 -19.04 -27.34
N THR A 724 -27.69 -19.67 -28.06
CA THR A 724 -26.90 -19.19 -29.20
C THR A 724 -27.17 -17.72 -29.55
N GLU A 725 -26.29 -16.83 -29.09
CA GLU A 725 -26.29 -15.47 -29.61
C GLU A 725 -26.11 -15.55 -31.14
N PRO A 726 -26.97 -14.90 -31.94
CA PRO A 726 -26.64 -14.63 -33.32
C PRO A 726 -25.46 -13.67 -33.30
N SER A 727 -24.37 -14.06 -33.95
CA SER A 727 -23.21 -13.21 -34.21
C SER A 727 -23.67 -11.88 -34.82
N LEU A 728 -23.83 -10.86 -33.97
CA LEU A 728 -23.73 -9.48 -34.41
C LEU A 728 -22.32 -9.33 -34.97
N PRO A 729 -22.13 -8.95 -36.23
CA PRO A 729 -20.79 -8.72 -36.75
C PRO A 729 -20.23 -7.52 -36.00
N GLU A 730 -19.30 -7.75 -35.06
CA GLU A 730 -18.38 -6.70 -34.63
C GLU A 730 -17.78 -6.15 -35.92
N SER A 731 -18.11 -4.90 -36.24
CA SER A 731 -17.47 -4.21 -37.34
C SER A 731 -15.96 -4.31 -37.11
N PRO A 732 -15.18 -4.85 -38.06
CA PRO A 732 -13.76 -5.08 -37.84
C PRO A 732 -13.13 -3.73 -37.52
N HIS A 733 -12.45 -3.64 -36.37
CA HIS A 733 -11.69 -2.45 -36.02
C HIS A 733 -10.70 -2.14 -37.14
N THR A 734 -11.04 -1.18 -37.99
CA THR A 734 -10.18 -0.75 -39.10
C THR A 734 -8.98 -0.02 -38.50
N GLY A 735 -7.77 -0.44 -38.87
CA GLY A 735 -6.53 0.18 -38.41
C GLY A 735 -5.34 -0.22 -39.30
N GLN A 736 -4.34 0.65 -39.34
CA GLN A 736 -3.09 0.44 -40.06
C GLN A 736 -1.93 0.42 -39.06
N SER A 737 -0.93 -0.43 -39.28
CA SER A 737 0.30 -0.41 -38.48
C SER A 737 1.57 -0.57 -39.30
N ARG A 738 2.70 -0.24 -38.69
CA ARG A 738 4.02 -0.42 -39.30
C ARG A 738 5.11 -0.61 -38.25
N LEU A 739 6.02 -1.55 -38.51
CA LEU A 739 7.13 -1.90 -37.62
C LEU A 739 8.38 -1.05 -37.90
N PHE A 740 9.02 -0.54 -36.84
CA PHE A 740 10.30 0.15 -36.93
C PHE A 740 11.27 -0.26 -35.83
N LEU A 741 12.56 -0.31 -36.16
CA LEU A 741 13.65 -0.41 -35.20
C LEU A 741 14.05 0.99 -34.74
N LEU A 742 14.08 1.21 -33.42
CA LEU A 742 14.51 2.47 -32.83
C LEU A 742 16.04 2.53 -32.74
N CYS A 743 16.66 3.48 -33.44
CA CYS A 743 18.11 3.65 -33.48
C CYS A 743 18.60 4.63 -32.41
N HIS A 744 17.95 5.80 -32.28
CA HIS A 744 18.31 6.81 -31.30
C HIS A 744 17.08 7.60 -30.84
N LYS A 745 17.10 8.06 -29.59
CA LYS A 745 16.04 8.89 -28.97
C LYS A 745 16.65 10.17 -28.42
N GLU A 746 16.14 11.30 -28.85
CA GLU A 746 16.60 12.62 -28.42
C GLU A 746 16.03 13.00 -27.05
N ALA A 747 16.66 13.97 -26.38
CA ALA A 747 16.23 14.44 -25.07
C ALA A 747 14.86 15.13 -25.12
N LEU A 748 14.06 14.96 -24.07
CA LEU A 748 12.80 15.67 -23.90
C LEU A 748 13.03 17.11 -23.42
N MET A 749 12.74 18.10 -24.27
CA MET A 749 12.92 19.52 -23.95
C MET A 749 12.03 20.41 -24.81
N LYS A 750 11.94 21.71 -24.46
CA LYS A 750 11.23 22.68 -25.29
C LYS A 750 12.06 22.97 -26.56
N ARG A 751 11.44 22.81 -27.72
CA ARG A 751 12.06 23.07 -29.03
C ARG A 751 11.28 24.12 -29.81
N ASN A 752 12.00 24.85 -30.66
CA ASN A 752 11.41 25.75 -31.65
C ASN A 752 10.99 24.94 -32.88
N PHE A 753 9.90 25.36 -33.52
CA PHE A 753 9.34 24.68 -34.70
C PHE A 753 9.38 25.60 -35.93
N CYS A 754 9.53 25.00 -37.10
CA CYS A 754 9.44 25.69 -38.38
C CYS A 754 8.04 26.26 -38.60
N VAL A 755 7.96 27.40 -39.27
CA VAL A 755 6.68 27.96 -39.74
C VAL A 755 6.10 27.01 -40.79
N PRO A 756 4.84 26.57 -40.68
CA PRO A 756 4.20 25.71 -41.67
C PRO A 756 4.18 26.39 -43.04
N SER A 757 4.52 25.64 -44.10
CA SER A 757 4.49 26.16 -45.46
C SER A 757 3.05 26.51 -45.86
N GLY A 758 2.75 27.79 -46.08
CA GLY A 758 1.43 28.28 -46.51
C GLY A 758 0.49 28.81 -45.42
N ALA A 759 0.91 28.85 -44.15
CA ALA A 759 0.15 29.47 -43.06
C ALA A 759 0.54 30.95 -42.82
N SER A 760 -0.30 31.72 -42.11
CA SER A 760 0.04 33.09 -41.67
C SER A 760 1.36 33.09 -40.89
N PRO A 761 2.16 34.18 -40.95
CA PRO A 761 3.47 34.26 -40.31
C PRO A 761 3.38 34.44 -38.78
N GLU A 762 2.68 33.53 -38.11
CA GLU A 762 2.70 33.42 -36.65
C GLU A 762 3.83 32.50 -36.23
N VAL A 763 4.72 32.99 -35.36
CA VAL A 763 5.83 32.18 -34.84
C VAL A 763 5.27 31.08 -33.94
N PRO A 764 5.49 29.78 -34.26
CA PRO A 764 5.02 28.69 -33.42
C PRO A 764 5.60 28.78 -32.01
N LYS A 765 4.77 28.56 -30.99
CA LYS A 765 5.22 28.58 -29.60
C LYS A 765 6.22 27.44 -29.34
N PRO A 766 7.33 27.69 -28.61
CA PRO A 766 8.25 26.63 -28.21
C PRO A 766 7.50 25.58 -27.38
N THR A 767 7.49 24.35 -27.87
CA THR A 767 6.66 23.27 -27.34
C THR A 767 7.55 22.16 -26.80
N LEU A 768 7.14 21.52 -25.70
CA LEU A 768 7.82 20.35 -25.17
C LEU A 768 7.67 19.20 -26.17
N SER A 769 8.78 18.71 -26.71
CA SER A 769 8.78 17.65 -27.71
C SER A 769 10.06 16.84 -27.61
N PHE A 770 10.04 15.67 -28.23
CA PHE A 770 11.24 14.89 -28.55
C PHE A 770 11.03 14.21 -29.90
N HIS A 771 12.09 13.71 -30.50
CA HIS A 771 11.99 12.92 -31.71
C HIS A 771 12.92 11.71 -31.62
N ILE A 772 12.65 10.71 -32.44
CA ILE A 772 13.47 9.50 -32.53
C ILE A 772 13.88 9.27 -33.97
N SER A 773 15.05 8.67 -34.15
CA SER A 773 15.47 8.11 -35.43
C SER A 773 15.21 6.61 -35.43
N GLY A 774 14.55 6.13 -36.49
CA GLY A 774 14.26 4.72 -36.65
C GLY A 774 14.39 4.27 -38.11
N THR A 775 14.31 2.96 -38.30
CA THR A 775 14.31 2.33 -39.63
C THR A 775 13.07 1.46 -39.76
N TRP A 776 12.29 1.66 -40.83
CA TRP A 776 11.12 0.84 -41.10
C TRP A 776 11.55 -0.58 -41.48
N LEU A 777 11.01 -1.61 -40.82
CA LEU A 777 11.34 -3.01 -41.10
C LEU A 777 10.46 -3.64 -42.19
N GLY A 778 9.36 -2.97 -42.56
CA GLY A 778 8.42 -3.47 -43.56
C GLY A 778 7.46 -2.41 -44.10
N GLY A 779 6.57 -2.84 -44.99
CA GLY A 779 5.44 -2.06 -45.49
C GLY A 779 4.34 -1.86 -44.44
N THR A 780 3.33 -1.05 -44.76
CA THR A 780 2.16 -0.87 -43.90
C THR A 780 1.35 -2.17 -43.85
N GLN A 781 0.90 -2.56 -42.66
CA GLN A 781 0.03 -3.72 -42.43
C GLN A 781 -1.37 -3.25 -42.07
N ARG A 782 -2.39 -4.00 -42.51
CA ARG A 782 -3.79 -3.73 -42.16
C ARG A 782 -4.24 -4.67 -41.05
N LYS A 783 -5.12 -4.20 -40.17
CA LYS A 783 -5.67 -5.03 -39.10
C LYS A 783 -6.61 -6.09 -39.69
N GLU A 784 -6.34 -7.36 -39.38
CA GLU A 784 -7.13 -8.52 -39.81
C GLU A 784 -7.48 -9.37 -38.58
N GLY A 785 -8.74 -9.29 -38.13
CA GLY A 785 -9.17 -9.93 -36.87
C GLY A 785 -8.43 -9.35 -35.65
N THR A 786 -7.83 -10.23 -34.85
CA THR A 786 -6.98 -9.86 -33.71
C THR A 786 -5.52 -9.59 -34.10
N GLY A 787 -5.14 -9.86 -35.35
CA GLY A 787 -3.76 -9.76 -35.84
C GLY A 787 -3.56 -8.71 -36.94
N TRP A 788 -2.40 -8.79 -37.59
CA TRP A 788 -1.99 -7.89 -38.68
C TRP A 788 -1.79 -8.70 -39.95
N GLY A 789 -2.42 -8.26 -41.05
CA GLY A 789 -2.26 -8.83 -42.38
C GLY A 789 -0.84 -8.64 -42.93
N PRO A 790 -0.56 -9.18 -44.13
CA PRO A 790 0.76 -9.10 -44.75
C PRO A 790 1.17 -7.63 -45.04
N PRO A 791 2.47 -7.29 -44.94
CA PRO A 791 2.96 -5.95 -45.29
C PRO A 791 2.74 -5.62 -46.76
N GLU A 792 2.33 -4.40 -47.06
CA GLU A 792 2.22 -3.90 -48.44
C GLU A 792 3.59 -4.00 -49.16
N LEU A 793 3.63 -4.66 -50.34
CA LEU A 793 4.82 -4.83 -51.17
C LEU A 793 5.27 -3.48 -51.73
N LYS A 794 6.46 -3.01 -51.34
CA LYS A 794 7.06 -1.81 -51.93
C LYS A 794 7.76 -2.17 -53.25
N GLY A 795 7.35 -1.53 -54.34
CA GLY A 795 8.17 -1.45 -55.55
C GLY A 795 9.42 -0.61 -55.29
N ASP A 796 10.58 -1.11 -55.71
CA ASP A 796 11.94 -0.57 -55.54
C ASP A 796 12.55 -0.60 -54.12
N GLU A 797 13.53 -1.49 -53.94
CA GLU A 797 14.36 -1.68 -52.73
C GLU A 797 15.35 -0.52 -52.43
N LYS A 798 15.25 0.61 -53.14
CA LYS A 798 16.26 1.70 -53.09
C LYS A 798 15.84 2.99 -52.36
N LYS A 799 14.67 3.05 -51.70
CA LYS A 799 14.30 4.22 -50.87
C LYS A 799 14.85 4.10 -49.45
N ASP A 800 15.51 5.16 -48.97
CA ASP A 800 16.03 5.26 -47.60
C ASP A 800 14.91 4.99 -46.58
N GLN A 801 15.02 3.89 -45.83
CA GLN A 801 14.02 3.43 -44.86
C GLN A 801 14.09 4.20 -43.52
N LYS A 802 15.03 5.14 -43.40
CA LYS A 802 15.18 6.00 -42.23
C LYS A 802 13.99 6.94 -42.08
N VAL A 803 13.51 7.05 -40.86
CA VAL A 803 12.40 7.93 -40.49
C VAL A 803 12.71 8.67 -39.19
N LEU A 804 12.28 9.92 -39.13
CA LEU A 804 12.28 10.71 -37.90
C LEU A 804 10.84 10.85 -37.41
N LEU A 805 10.52 10.18 -36.29
CA LEU A 805 9.20 10.27 -35.66
C LEU A 805 9.21 11.38 -34.62
N ILE A 806 8.32 12.37 -34.79
CA ILE A 806 8.25 13.56 -33.95
C ILE A 806 7.09 13.42 -32.97
N PHE A 807 7.38 13.57 -31.68
CA PHE A 807 6.41 13.50 -30.58
C PHE A 807 6.27 14.87 -29.94
N LEU A 808 5.06 15.44 -30.02
CA LEU A 808 4.69 16.70 -29.41
C LEU A 808 3.27 16.59 -28.84
N GLY A 809 2.84 17.55 -28.01
CA GLY A 809 1.49 17.50 -27.44
C GLY A 809 1.30 16.28 -26.55
N SER A 810 0.18 15.54 -26.71
CA SER A 810 -0.12 14.41 -25.82
C SER A 810 0.66 13.14 -26.14
N SER A 811 1.26 13.04 -27.34
CA SER A 811 2.16 11.97 -27.75
C SER A 811 3.48 11.93 -26.97
N VAL A 812 3.81 12.99 -26.22
CA VAL A 812 4.99 13.03 -25.33
C VAL A 812 4.95 11.94 -24.24
N ARG A 813 3.77 11.38 -23.93
CA ARG A 813 3.59 10.26 -22.98
C ARG A 813 4.45 9.03 -23.27
N TRP A 814 4.86 8.83 -24.53
CA TRP A 814 5.61 7.64 -24.95
C TRP A 814 7.11 7.72 -24.64
N PHE A 815 7.61 8.84 -24.13
CA PHE A 815 9.05 9.09 -23.93
C PHE A 815 9.76 7.99 -23.11
N GLU A 816 9.16 7.54 -22.01
CA GLU A 816 9.80 6.59 -21.07
C GLU A 816 9.74 5.13 -21.52
N PHE A 817 9.01 4.80 -22.59
CA PHE A 817 8.89 3.43 -23.12
C PHE A 817 9.77 3.17 -24.33
N LEU A 818 10.27 4.24 -24.96
CA LEU A 818 11.05 4.18 -26.19
C LEU A 818 12.56 4.08 -25.86
N HIS A 819 13.17 2.96 -26.24
CA HIS A 819 14.56 2.62 -25.96
C HIS A 819 15.29 2.18 -27.25
N PRO A 820 16.53 2.64 -27.48
CA PRO A 820 17.34 2.19 -28.62
C PRO A 820 17.54 0.67 -28.65
N GLY A 821 17.58 0.10 -29.86
CA GLY A 821 17.77 -1.33 -30.09
C GLY A 821 16.49 -2.18 -29.95
N GLN A 822 15.34 -1.56 -29.67
CA GLN A 822 14.04 -2.23 -29.58
C GLN A 822 13.21 -2.01 -30.85
N VAL A 823 12.34 -2.98 -31.15
CA VAL A 823 11.41 -2.92 -32.27
C VAL A 823 10.03 -2.56 -31.74
N TYR A 824 9.43 -1.54 -32.36
CA TYR A 824 8.10 -1.06 -32.01
C TYR A 824 7.18 -1.12 -33.21
N ARG A 825 5.90 -1.34 -32.94
CA ARG A 825 4.82 -1.24 -33.90
C ARG A 825 4.07 0.07 -33.66
N LEU A 826 4.03 0.92 -34.68
CA LEU A 826 3.22 2.13 -34.69
C LEU A 826 1.84 1.81 -35.25
N VAL A 827 0.78 2.10 -34.49
CA VAL A 827 -0.60 1.75 -34.83
C VAL A 827 -1.45 3.01 -34.93
N ALA A 828 -2.08 3.19 -36.09
CA ALA A 828 -3.03 4.27 -36.35
C ALA A 828 -4.47 3.71 -36.45
N PRO A 829 -5.39 4.14 -35.56
CA PRO A 829 -6.79 3.74 -35.64
C PRO A 829 -7.51 4.49 -36.77
N GLY A 830 -8.46 3.83 -37.48
CA GLY A 830 -9.30 4.47 -38.50
C GLY A 830 -9.31 3.75 -39.86
N GLY A 831 -10.05 4.31 -40.81
CA GLY A 831 -10.17 3.77 -42.17
C GLY A 831 -8.81 3.78 -42.91
N PRO A 832 -8.60 2.85 -43.87
CA PRO A 832 -7.32 2.70 -44.56
C PRO A 832 -7.03 3.97 -45.37
N THR A 833 -6.11 4.79 -44.88
CA THR A 833 -5.66 5.99 -45.59
C THR A 833 -4.45 5.61 -46.44
N PRO A 834 -4.48 5.80 -47.77
CA PRO A 834 -3.30 5.58 -48.60
C PRO A 834 -2.15 6.46 -48.12
N VAL A 835 -0.93 5.91 -48.02
CA VAL A 835 0.31 6.68 -47.77
C VAL A 835 0.39 7.31 -46.36
N LEU A 836 -0.29 6.75 -45.35
CA LEU A 836 -0.33 7.31 -43.97
C LEU A 836 1.05 7.40 -43.29
N PHE A 837 1.88 6.35 -43.41
CA PHE A 837 3.20 6.27 -42.78
C PHE A 837 4.35 6.70 -43.70
N GLU A 838 4.06 7.42 -44.80
CA GLU A 838 5.10 8.00 -45.66
C GLU A 838 5.14 9.51 -45.56
N ALA A 839 6.33 10.08 -45.81
CA ALA A 839 6.53 11.51 -45.70
C ALA A 839 5.84 12.24 -46.87
N GLY A 840 4.86 13.10 -46.55
CA GLY A 840 4.11 13.90 -47.52
C GLY A 840 2.64 13.54 -47.72
N GLY A 841 2.07 12.61 -46.93
CA GLY A 841 0.63 12.30 -46.96
C GLY A 841 -0.26 13.50 -46.61
N SER A 842 -1.41 13.63 -47.30
CA SER A 842 -2.32 14.79 -47.26
C SER A 842 -2.99 15.08 -45.90
N SER A 843 -2.84 14.21 -44.91
CA SER A 843 -3.45 14.34 -43.57
C SER A 843 -2.54 14.98 -42.52
N CYS A 844 -1.25 15.19 -42.80
CA CYS A 844 -0.26 15.57 -41.79
C CYS A 844 0.09 17.07 -41.85
N ILE A 845 -0.42 17.88 -40.92
CA ILE A 845 0.11 19.23 -40.66
C ILE A 845 1.55 19.05 -40.15
N SER A 846 2.54 19.26 -41.03
CA SER A 846 3.95 19.02 -40.75
C SER A 846 4.53 20.07 -39.79
N GLN A 847 4.30 19.90 -38.48
CA GLN A 847 5.03 20.63 -37.45
C GLN A 847 6.40 19.98 -37.26
N ARG A 848 7.44 20.62 -37.80
CA ARG A 848 8.83 20.14 -37.73
C ARG A 848 9.66 20.97 -36.75
N PRO A 849 10.45 20.34 -35.88
CA PRO A 849 11.49 21.04 -35.11
C PRO A 849 12.45 21.79 -36.03
N LEU A 850 12.92 22.96 -35.60
CA LEU A 850 13.81 23.82 -36.37
C LEU A 850 15.15 23.13 -36.72
N GLU A 851 15.64 22.25 -35.85
CA GLU A 851 16.85 21.44 -36.06
C GLU A 851 16.69 20.40 -37.19
N LEU A 852 15.45 20.08 -37.58
CA LEU A 852 15.13 19.14 -38.66
C LEU A 852 14.67 19.88 -39.94
N ALA A 853 14.99 21.18 -40.06
CA ALA A 853 14.70 21.95 -41.26
C ALA A 853 15.42 21.34 -42.48
N GLY A 854 14.67 21.03 -43.53
CA GLY A 854 15.21 20.40 -44.75
C GLY A 854 15.18 18.87 -44.77
N CYS A 855 14.87 18.21 -43.65
CA CYS A 855 14.66 16.76 -43.64
C CYS A 855 13.34 16.39 -44.33
N THR A 856 13.41 15.45 -45.28
CA THR A 856 12.27 14.96 -46.07
C THR A 856 11.61 13.72 -45.48
N SER A 857 12.22 13.02 -44.52
CA SER A 857 11.71 11.78 -43.91
C SER A 857 11.16 11.97 -42.48
N CYS A 858 10.48 13.09 -42.22
CA CYS A 858 9.87 13.38 -40.92
C CYS A 858 8.39 13.02 -40.90
N LEU A 859 7.94 12.36 -39.83
CA LEU A 859 6.54 12.01 -39.60
C LEU A 859 6.13 12.43 -38.18
N THR A 860 5.08 13.24 -38.07
CA THR A 860 4.52 13.67 -36.79
C THR A 860 3.56 12.61 -36.25
N VAL A 861 3.82 12.11 -35.04
CA VAL A 861 2.99 11.10 -34.38
C VAL A 861 1.74 11.76 -33.82
N GLN A 862 0.58 11.33 -34.32
CA GLN A 862 -0.71 11.88 -33.91
C GLN A 862 -1.11 11.39 -32.51
N ASP A 863 -1.97 12.16 -31.85
CA ASP A 863 -2.34 11.98 -30.45
C ASP A 863 -3.11 10.66 -30.21
N GLU A 864 -3.89 10.22 -31.19
CA GLU A 864 -4.67 8.97 -31.19
C GLU A 864 -3.85 7.73 -31.56
N TRP A 865 -2.62 7.89 -32.05
CA TRP A 865 -1.76 6.76 -32.41
C TRP A 865 -1.23 6.05 -31.15
N THR A 866 -1.01 4.75 -31.30
CA THR A 866 -0.52 3.88 -30.22
C THR A 866 0.77 3.17 -30.62
N LEU A 867 1.56 2.82 -29.61
CA LEU A 867 2.81 2.09 -29.75
C LEU A 867 2.69 0.76 -29.03
N GLU A 868 3.06 -0.31 -29.71
CA GLU A 868 3.14 -1.66 -29.16
C GLU A 868 4.60 -2.15 -29.28
N VAL A 869 5.07 -2.92 -28.30
CA VAL A 869 6.38 -3.59 -28.39
C VAL A 869 6.18 -4.93 -29.08
N GLU A 870 6.99 -5.21 -30.10
CA GLU A 870 6.97 -6.51 -30.76
C GLU A 870 7.94 -7.47 -30.06
N ASN A 871 7.44 -8.63 -29.64
CA ASN A 871 8.29 -9.67 -29.05
C ASN A 871 9.06 -10.41 -30.15
N SER A 872 10.32 -10.78 -29.86
CA SER A 872 11.27 -11.32 -30.83
C SER A 872 10.91 -12.67 -31.48
N GLN A 873 9.76 -13.26 -31.15
CA GLN A 873 9.30 -14.53 -31.73
C GLN A 873 8.55 -14.34 -33.06
N ASP A 874 7.99 -13.15 -33.33
CA ASP A 874 7.19 -12.86 -34.54
C ASP A 874 7.93 -12.02 -35.59
N THR A 875 9.17 -11.61 -35.30
CA THR A 875 10.01 -10.89 -36.26
C THR A 875 10.65 -11.86 -37.25
N PRO A 876 10.51 -11.70 -38.57
CA PRO A 876 11.32 -12.45 -39.53
C PRO A 876 12.80 -12.21 -39.22
N ASP A 877 13.65 -13.24 -39.43
CA ASP A 877 15.12 -13.25 -39.26
C ASP A 877 15.82 -12.20 -40.15
N VAL A 878 15.52 -10.92 -39.95
CA VAL A 878 16.13 -9.80 -40.65
C VAL A 878 17.43 -9.47 -39.91
N LEU A 879 18.46 -10.20 -40.34
CA LEU A 879 19.88 -9.81 -40.42
C LEU A 879 20.50 -9.17 -39.17
N GLY A 880 21.24 -9.95 -38.38
CA GLY A 880 22.56 -9.57 -37.82
C GLY A 880 22.73 -8.21 -37.11
N VAL A 881 21.68 -7.50 -36.72
CA VAL A 881 21.80 -6.18 -36.09
C VAL A 881 22.25 -6.38 -34.65
N ASN A 882 23.44 -5.88 -34.35
CA ASN A 882 23.98 -5.81 -33.00
C ASN A 882 22.97 -5.09 -32.09
N ARG A 883 22.29 -5.84 -31.22
CA ARG A 883 21.43 -5.30 -30.13
C ARG A 883 22.24 -4.63 -29.03
N ALA A 884 23.58 -4.67 -29.12
CA ALA A 884 24.48 -4.03 -28.18
C ALA A 884 24.38 -2.50 -28.30
N LEU A 885 24.25 -1.84 -27.15
CA LEU A 885 24.29 -0.37 -27.08
C LEU A 885 25.64 0.13 -27.62
N PRO A 886 25.65 1.20 -28.43
CA PRO A 886 26.89 1.73 -29.00
C PRO A 886 27.81 2.24 -27.90
N LYS A 887 29.09 1.87 -27.96
CA LYS A 887 30.13 2.30 -27.02
C LYS A 887 31.28 2.92 -27.81
N SER A 888 31.72 4.11 -27.41
CA SER A 888 32.94 4.75 -27.91
C SER A 888 34.16 4.02 -27.36
N SER A 889 35.24 3.92 -28.16
CA SER A 889 36.50 3.39 -27.65
C SER A 889 37.16 4.39 -26.68
N LEU A 890 38.00 3.89 -25.76
CA LEU A 890 38.75 4.75 -24.82
C LEU A 890 39.68 5.72 -25.57
N THR A 891 40.25 5.28 -26.69
CA THR A 891 41.04 6.11 -27.61
C THR A 891 40.24 7.26 -28.21
N ASP A 892 38.99 7.03 -28.63
CA ASP A 892 38.14 8.09 -29.15
C ASP A 892 37.76 9.09 -28.05
N LEU A 893 37.56 8.59 -26.83
CA LEU A 893 37.16 9.40 -25.69
C LEU A 893 38.29 10.30 -25.17
N LEU A 894 39.53 9.81 -25.08
CA LEU A 894 40.67 10.53 -24.51
C LEU A 894 41.65 11.13 -25.54
N SER A 895 41.41 10.96 -26.84
CA SER A 895 42.25 11.57 -27.88
C SER A 895 42.11 13.08 -27.97
N GLY A 896 43.20 13.78 -28.32
CA GLY A 896 43.20 15.22 -28.56
C GLY A 896 42.71 15.64 -29.95
N ASN A 897 42.67 14.70 -30.91
CA ASN A 897 42.48 14.96 -32.34
C ASN A 897 41.19 14.35 -32.92
N SER A 898 40.20 13.98 -32.08
CA SER A 898 38.96 13.37 -32.60
C SER A 898 38.13 14.39 -33.38
N THR A 899 37.78 14.06 -34.63
CA THR A 899 36.82 14.82 -35.45
C THR A 899 35.40 14.71 -34.90
N ASP A 900 35.11 13.60 -34.21
CA ASP A 900 33.82 13.36 -33.57
C ASP A 900 33.81 13.97 -32.16
N SER A 901 32.85 14.88 -31.95
CA SER A 901 32.60 15.53 -30.67
C SER A 901 31.60 14.77 -29.79
N LEU A 902 30.97 13.71 -30.30
CA LEU A 902 29.94 12.95 -29.59
C LEU A 902 30.50 11.61 -29.08
N VAL A 903 30.30 11.33 -27.80
CA VAL A 903 30.79 10.11 -27.14
C VAL A 903 29.67 9.37 -26.40
N SER A 904 29.80 8.05 -26.30
CA SER A 904 28.81 7.17 -25.65
C SER A 904 29.50 6.11 -24.80
N PHE A 905 29.10 5.95 -23.54
CA PHE A 905 29.71 5.02 -22.60
C PHE A 905 28.79 4.67 -21.43
N SER A 906 29.06 3.54 -20.78
CA SER A 906 28.47 3.16 -19.49
C SER A 906 29.38 3.64 -18.36
N ALA A 907 28.81 4.09 -17.26
CA ALA A 907 29.57 4.57 -16.11
C ALA A 907 28.81 4.43 -14.79
N GLU A 908 29.54 4.32 -13.70
CA GLU A 908 29.02 4.41 -12.33
C GLU A 908 29.16 5.85 -11.82
N ILE A 909 28.11 6.38 -11.18
CA ILE A 909 28.15 7.73 -10.61
C ILE A 909 28.85 7.70 -9.25
N LEU A 910 29.92 8.49 -9.11
CA LEU A 910 30.67 8.61 -7.85
C LEU A 910 30.16 9.76 -6.98
N SER A 911 29.87 10.90 -7.60
CA SER A 911 29.42 12.10 -6.88
C SER A 911 28.56 13.00 -7.76
N ARG A 912 27.72 13.79 -7.09
CA ARG A 912 26.88 14.82 -7.71
C ARG A 912 26.97 16.10 -6.90
N THR A 913 27.28 17.21 -7.56
CA THR A 913 27.45 18.52 -6.94
C THR A 913 26.63 19.56 -7.69
N LEU A 914 25.94 20.42 -6.95
CA LEU A 914 25.34 21.63 -7.52
C LEU A 914 26.41 22.72 -7.61
N CYS A 915 26.68 23.17 -8.82
CA CYS A 915 27.60 24.27 -9.07
C CYS A 915 26.78 25.56 -9.14
N GLU A 916 26.97 26.44 -8.16
CA GLU A 916 26.60 27.84 -8.35
C GLU A 916 27.62 28.50 -9.28
N PRO A 917 27.21 29.40 -10.19
CA PRO A 917 28.16 30.19 -10.93
C PRO A 917 29.00 31.00 -9.94
N LEU A 918 30.32 30.77 -9.95
CA LEU A 918 31.28 31.56 -9.17
C LEU A 918 30.96 33.04 -9.34
N LEU A 919 30.86 33.77 -8.23
CA LEU A 919 30.88 35.24 -8.26
C LEU A 919 32.23 35.65 -8.84
N VAL A 920 32.29 35.86 -10.15
CA VAL A 920 33.44 36.48 -10.80
C VAL A 920 33.60 37.86 -10.16
N PRO A 921 34.78 38.22 -9.62
CA PRO A 921 35.04 39.57 -9.14
C PRO A 921 34.82 40.55 -10.31
N LEU A 922 34.09 41.64 -10.04
CA LEU A 922 33.77 42.75 -10.94
C LEU A 922 34.75 42.91 -12.12
N GLN A 923 34.33 42.51 -13.33
CA GLN A 923 34.76 43.12 -14.60
C GLN A 923 33.91 42.61 -15.78
N THR A 924 32.60 42.82 -15.72
CA THR A 924 31.75 42.78 -16.92
C THR A 924 30.85 43.99 -16.92
N LYS A 925 30.87 44.71 -18.06
CA LYS A 925 30.10 45.94 -18.32
C LYS A 925 28.63 45.78 -17.88
N PRO A 926 28.02 46.81 -17.27
CA PRO A 926 26.61 46.77 -16.89
C PRO A 926 25.76 46.78 -18.17
N GLY A 927 25.16 45.64 -18.51
CA GLY A 927 24.33 45.53 -19.71
C GLY A 927 23.77 44.15 -20.02
N SER A 928 24.33 43.06 -19.48
CA SER A 928 23.74 41.72 -19.64
C SER A 928 23.14 41.22 -18.33
N THR A 929 21.82 41.37 -18.17
CA THR A 929 20.99 40.59 -17.23
C THR A 929 20.94 39.12 -17.67
N GLY A 930 22.09 38.45 -17.68
CA GLY A 930 22.15 37.01 -17.86
C GLY A 930 21.60 36.34 -16.61
N ALA A 931 20.43 35.70 -16.71
CA ALA A 931 19.87 34.90 -15.63
C ALA A 931 20.92 33.92 -15.08
N ARG A 932 21.12 33.90 -13.76
CA ARG A 932 21.97 32.93 -13.05
C ARG A 932 21.58 31.51 -13.50
N ARG A 933 22.42 30.85 -14.30
CA ARG A 933 22.18 29.47 -14.74
C ARG A 933 22.73 28.52 -13.69
N GLY A 934 21.86 27.70 -13.11
CA GLY A 934 22.29 26.56 -12.30
C GLY A 934 22.99 25.52 -13.16
N CYS A 935 23.93 24.79 -12.57
CA CYS A 935 24.68 23.72 -13.22
C CYS A 935 24.80 22.53 -12.26
N VAL A 936 24.63 21.31 -12.76
CA VAL A 936 24.89 20.08 -12.01
C VAL A 936 26.15 19.45 -12.58
N LYS A 937 27.14 19.20 -11.72
CA LYS A 937 28.32 18.39 -12.05
C LYS A 937 28.11 16.97 -11.53
N ILE A 938 28.37 15.98 -12.36
CA ILE A 938 28.40 14.56 -12.01
C ILE A 938 29.81 14.04 -12.29
N THR A 939 30.42 13.36 -11.32
CA THR A 939 31.69 12.66 -11.52
C THR A 939 31.38 11.18 -11.67
N VAL A 940 31.91 10.55 -12.71
CA VAL A 940 31.62 9.15 -13.04
C VAL A 940 32.88 8.32 -13.25
N ALA A 941 32.85 7.05 -12.91
CA ALA A 941 33.87 6.04 -13.24
C ALA A 941 33.40 5.23 -14.46
N LEU A 942 34.25 5.12 -15.49
CA LEU A 942 33.85 4.47 -16.74
C LEU A 942 33.79 2.95 -16.60
N GLU A 943 32.84 2.31 -17.27
CA GLU A 943 32.75 0.85 -17.34
C GLU A 943 33.22 0.37 -18.71
N ILE A 944 34.50 0.00 -18.79
CA ILE A 944 35.15 -0.42 -20.04
C ILE A 944 35.63 -1.86 -19.84
N ALA A 945 35.26 -2.74 -20.77
CA ALA A 945 35.80 -4.09 -20.80
C ALA A 945 37.32 -4.00 -21.05
N ASP A 946 38.10 -4.80 -20.32
CA ASP A 946 39.57 -4.90 -20.43
C ASP A 946 40.37 -3.71 -19.85
N CYS A 947 39.76 -2.87 -19.01
CA CYS A 947 40.46 -1.83 -18.24
C CYS A 947 40.29 -2.05 -16.73
N GLU A 948 41.38 -2.46 -16.05
CA GLU A 948 41.38 -2.74 -14.61
C GLU A 948 41.14 -1.49 -13.75
N PHE A 949 41.67 -0.33 -14.18
CA PHE A 949 41.55 0.95 -13.48
C PHE A 949 40.94 2.02 -14.40
N PRO A 950 39.61 2.07 -14.55
CA PRO A 950 38.97 2.99 -15.48
C PRO A 950 39.10 4.45 -15.05
N PRO A 951 39.25 5.38 -16.00
CA PRO A 951 39.40 6.80 -15.69
C PRO A 951 38.10 7.41 -15.15
N HIS A 952 38.23 8.49 -14.38
CA HIS A 952 37.11 9.31 -13.94
C HIS A 952 36.85 10.47 -14.91
N LEU A 953 35.58 10.75 -15.20
CA LEU A 953 35.15 11.89 -16.02
C LEU A 953 34.15 12.78 -15.28
N ASP A 954 34.20 14.06 -15.61
CA ASP A 954 33.22 15.05 -15.19
C ASP A 954 32.17 15.24 -16.30
N ILE A 955 30.88 15.17 -15.94
CA ILE A 955 29.73 15.44 -16.81
C ILE A 955 28.98 16.65 -16.27
N TYR A 956 28.74 17.65 -17.12
CA TYR A 956 28.03 18.88 -16.77
C TYR A 956 26.63 18.91 -17.40
N ILE A 957 25.62 19.17 -16.57
CA ILE A 957 24.22 19.36 -16.96
C ILE A 957 23.84 20.81 -16.69
N GLU A 958 23.59 21.55 -17.76
CA GLU A 958 23.23 22.97 -17.73
C GLU A 958 21.82 23.19 -18.30
N ALA A 959 21.25 24.39 -18.07
CA ALA A 959 20.02 24.79 -18.75
C ALA A 959 20.23 24.76 -20.29
N PRO A 960 19.33 24.15 -21.09
CA PRO A 960 17.93 23.85 -20.77
C PRO A 960 17.65 22.43 -20.21
N HIS A 961 18.66 21.62 -19.92
CA HIS A 961 18.51 20.21 -19.51
C HIS A 961 18.27 20.00 -18.00
N LEU A 962 17.95 21.07 -17.28
CA LEU A 962 17.56 21.02 -15.87
C LEU A 962 16.02 21.04 -15.75
N PRO A 963 15.43 20.24 -14.85
CA PRO A 963 16.07 19.35 -13.87
C PRO A 963 16.61 18.04 -14.50
N PRO A 964 17.63 17.40 -13.89
CA PRO A 964 18.20 16.17 -14.43
C PRO A 964 17.20 14.99 -14.38
N PRO A 965 17.39 13.96 -15.24
CA PRO A 965 16.66 12.69 -15.18
C PRO A 965 16.68 12.03 -13.80
N LEU A 966 15.67 11.21 -13.51
CA LEU A 966 15.60 10.44 -12.26
C LEU A 966 16.67 9.34 -12.24
N GLY A 967 17.16 9.00 -11.04
CA GLY A 967 18.13 7.91 -10.85
C GLY A 967 19.59 8.26 -11.10
N LEU A 968 19.92 9.52 -11.35
CA LEU A 968 21.30 10.01 -11.33
C LEU A 968 21.78 10.23 -9.89
N LEU A 969 21.98 9.12 -9.18
CA LEU A 969 22.40 9.04 -7.78
C LEU A 969 23.79 8.41 -7.67
N PRO A 970 24.63 8.81 -6.69
CA PRO A 970 25.88 8.12 -6.39
C PRO A 970 25.65 6.62 -6.15
N GLY A 971 26.47 5.77 -6.77
CA GLY A 971 26.38 4.30 -6.78
C GLY A 971 25.46 3.72 -7.87
N ALA A 972 24.72 4.54 -8.62
CA ALA A 972 23.91 4.06 -9.74
C ALA A 972 24.78 3.88 -11.00
N ARG A 973 24.51 2.81 -11.76
CA ARG A 973 25.13 2.57 -13.07
C ARG A 973 24.24 3.15 -14.16
N VAL A 974 24.81 3.95 -15.05
CA VAL A 974 24.08 4.70 -16.07
C VAL A 974 24.79 4.61 -17.40
N TYR A 975 24.02 4.40 -18.46
CA TYR A 975 24.48 4.52 -19.83
C TYR A 975 24.18 5.92 -20.37
N PHE A 976 25.21 6.56 -20.92
CA PHE A 976 25.13 7.85 -21.58
C PHE A 976 25.43 7.70 -23.06
N ASN A 977 24.57 8.25 -23.91
CA ASN A 977 24.71 8.21 -25.35
C ASN A 977 24.73 9.63 -25.93
N GLN A 978 25.67 9.88 -26.86
CA GLN A 978 25.85 11.16 -27.55
C GLN A 978 26.00 12.36 -26.59
N LEU A 979 26.93 12.25 -25.65
CA LEU A 979 27.41 13.39 -24.88
C LEU A 979 28.40 14.21 -25.71
N GLU A 980 28.40 15.52 -25.55
CA GLU A 980 29.44 16.36 -26.17
C GLU A 980 30.73 16.28 -25.35
N LYS A 981 31.78 15.70 -25.96
CA LYS A 981 33.15 15.73 -25.47
C LYS A 981 33.75 17.12 -25.65
N ARG A 982 34.36 17.65 -24.59
CA ARG A 982 35.10 18.91 -24.59
C ARG A 982 36.47 18.73 -23.94
N VAL A 983 37.44 19.50 -24.43
CA VAL A 983 38.77 19.59 -23.85
C VAL A 983 38.94 20.97 -23.21
N SER A 984 39.24 20.99 -21.91
CA SER A 984 39.48 22.23 -21.17
C SER A 984 40.83 22.86 -21.55
N ARG A 985 41.04 24.13 -21.15
CA ARG A 985 42.33 24.84 -21.31
C ARG A 985 43.51 24.13 -20.63
N SER A 986 43.24 23.30 -19.62
CA SER A 986 44.22 22.47 -18.93
C SER A 986 44.31 21.05 -19.50
N HIS A 987 43.78 20.83 -20.70
CA HIS A 987 43.77 19.56 -21.43
C HIS A 987 43.03 18.40 -20.73
N ASN A 988 42.12 18.70 -19.80
CA ASN A 988 41.22 17.68 -19.23
C ASN A 988 39.99 17.50 -20.13
N VAL A 989 39.66 16.24 -20.41
CA VAL A 989 38.42 15.84 -21.08
C VAL A 989 37.26 15.87 -20.10
N TYR A 990 36.13 16.45 -20.51
CA TYR A 990 34.86 16.44 -19.79
C TYR A 990 33.71 16.36 -20.79
N CYS A 991 32.52 15.99 -20.30
CA CYS A 991 31.34 15.83 -21.14
C CYS A 991 30.23 16.82 -20.78
N CYS A 992 29.41 17.20 -21.76
CA CYS A 992 28.26 18.07 -21.58
C CYS A 992 26.99 17.45 -22.15
N PHE A 993 25.85 17.68 -21.49
CA PHE A 993 24.54 17.32 -22.02
C PHE A 993 24.19 18.18 -23.23
N ARG A 994 23.61 17.54 -24.25
CA ARG A 994 23.08 18.15 -25.46
C ARG A 994 21.63 17.72 -25.70
N PRO A 995 20.91 18.37 -26.63
CA PRO A 995 19.56 17.95 -27.03
C PRO A 995 19.47 16.50 -27.53
N SER A 996 20.57 15.93 -28.02
CA SER A 996 20.69 14.53 -28.46
C SER A 996 21.18 13.56 -27.38
N THR A 997 21.43 14.04 -26.16
CA THR A 997 21.88 13.15 -25.10
C THR A 997 20.74 12.24 -24.64
N TYR A 998 20.97 10.94 -24.76
CA TYR A 998 20.11 9.90 -24.21
C TYR A 998 20.76 9.33 -22.94
N THR A 999 19.95 9.15 -21.90
CA THR A 999 20.39 8.57 -20.62
C THR A 999 19.50 7.40 -20.26
N GLN A 1000 20.13 6.32 -19.78
CA GLN A 1000 19.44 5.12 -19.33
C GLN A 1000 20.08 4.63 -18.04
N VAL A 1001 19.29 4.57 -16.97
CA VAL A 1001 19.73 3.94 -15.72
C VAL A 1001 19.76 2.42 -15.93
N LEU A 1002 20.90 1.80 -15.64
CA LEU A 1002 21.11 0.35 -15.75
C LEU A 1002 20.85 -0.35 -14.42
N SER A 1003 21.26 0.26 -13.31
CA SER A 1003 20.98 -0.25 -11.96
C SER A 1003 20.81 0.87 -10.94
N PHE A 1004 20.03 0.58 -9.89
CA PHE A 1004 19.89 1.43 -8.72
C PHE A 1004 21.12 1.29 -7.80
N PRO A 1005 21.39 2.30 -6.94
CA PRO A 1005 22.48 2.22 -6.00
C PRO A 1005 22.27 1.06 -5.00
N PRO A 1006 23.34 0.36 -4.59
CA PRO A 1006 23.26 -0.70 -3.61
C PRO A 1006 22.86 -0.16 -2.22
N GLU A 1007 22.21 -0.99 -1.40
CA GLU A 1007 21.79 -0.60 -0.04
C GLU A 1007 22.97 -0.39 0.91
N THR A 1008 24.07 -1.11 0.67
CA THR A 1008 25.33 -1.01 1.42
C THR A 1008 26.47 -0.67 0.47
N THR A 1009 27.09 0.49 0.68
CA THR A 1009 28.33 0.84 -0.01
C THR A 1009 29.45 -0.05 0.51
N VAL A 1010 29.85 -1.05 -0.28
CA VAL A 1010 31.04 -1.84 0.01
C VAL A 1010 32.24 -1.04 -0.46
N SER A 1011 33.07 -0.55 0.46
CA SER A 1011 34.34 0.08 0.08
C SER A 1011 35.29 -1.02 -0.38
N ALA A 1012 35.58 -1.08 -1.67
CA ALA A 1012 36.72 -1.86 -2.14
C ALA A 1012 38.01 -1.22 -1.59
N PRO A 1013 38.93 -1.99 -0.99
CA PRO A 1013 40.20 -1.44 -0.56
C PRO A 1013 41.01 -0.99 -1.78
N LEU A 1014 41.77 0.11 -1.63
CA LEU A 1014 42.71 0.55 -2.65
C LEU A 1014 43.82 -0.49 -2.83
N PRO A 1015 44.31 -0.71 -4.07
CA PRO A 1015 45.39 -1.66 -4.32
C PRO A 1015 46.71 -1.19 -3.66
N HIS A 1016 47.48 -2.13 -3.13
CA HIS A 1016 48.82 -1.86 -2.61
C HIS A 1016 49.84 -2.08 -3.74
N ILE A 1017 50.60 -1.04 -4.10
CA ILE A 1017 51.54 -1.07 -5.23
C ILE A 1017 52.94 -0.58 -4.84
N TYR A 1018 53.93 -0.85 -5.70
CA TYR A 1018 55.22 -0.16 -5.69
C TYR A 1018 55.19 1.11 -6.57
N LEU A 1019 55.91 2.17 -6.17
CA LEU A 1019 55.97 3.46 -6.90
C LEU A 1019 56.50 3.30 -8.33
N THR A 1020 57.37 2.33 -8.58
CA THR A 1020 57.87 2.04 -9.94
C THR A 1020 56.77 1.60 -10.90
N GLU A 1021 55.69 0.97 -10.42
CA GLU A 1021 54.57 0.53 -11.26
C GLU A 1021 53.85 1.72 -11.92
N LEU A 1022 53.88 2.91 -11.30
CA LEU A 1022 53.32 4.14 -11.88
C LEU A 1022 54.10 4.64 -13.11
N LEU A 1023 55.34 4.17 -13.29
CA LEU A 1023 56.19 4.50 -14.43
C LEU A 1023 56.04 3.49 -15.58
N GLN A 1024 55.49 2.30 -15.29
CA GLN A 1024 55.24 1.26 -16.28
C GLN A 1024 53.96 1.60 -17.05
N GLY A 1025 54.05 1.63 -18.39
CA GLY A 1025 53.01 2.24 -19.23
C GLY A 1025 51.61 1.58 -19.16
N GLY A 1026 50.58 2.40 -19.38
CA GLY A 1026 49.22 2.00 -19.81
C GLY A 1026 48.24 1.47 -18.76
N GLN A 1027 48.70 0.74 -17.73
CA GLN A 1027 47.82 -0.01 -16.81
C GLN A 1027 47.93 0.37 -15.32
N ALA A 1028 48.65 1.44 -14.97
CA ALA A 1028 48.84 1.82 -13.58
C ALA A 1028 47.55 2.41 -12.93
N PRO A 1029 47.28 2.11 -11.65
CA PRO A 1029 46.16 2.69 -10.92
C PRO A 1029 46.39 4.19 -10.64
N PHE A 1030 45.32 4.98 -10.71
CA PHE A 1030 45.36 6.42 -10.38
C PHE A 1030 45.16 6.70 -8.89
N GLN A 1031 44.69 5.71 -8.12
CA GLN A 1031 44.56 5.72 -6.66
C GLN A 1031 45.06 4.39 -6.09
N ALA A 1032 45.95 4.45 -5.10
CA ALA A 1032 46.58 3.27 -4.52
C ALA A 1032 47.12 3.55 -3.11
N ILE A 1033 47.57 2.49 -2.44
CA ILE A 1033 48.32 2.52 -1.18
C ILE A 1033 49.78 2.13 -1.48
N VAL A 1034 50.71 2.84 -0.85
CA VAL A 1034 52.13 2.50 -0.87
C VAL A 1034 52.72 2.62 0.52
N SER A 1035 53.60 1.70 0.87
CA SER A 1035 54.43 1.81 2.07
C SER A 1035 55.75 2.46 1.66
N CYS A 1036 56.01 3.66 2.18
CA CYS A 1036 57.14 4.48 1.75
C CYS A 1036 57.80 5.21 2.94
N HIS A 1037 58.92 5.86 2.68
CA HIS A 1037 59.68 6.63 3.66
C HIS A 1037 59.73 8.10 3.24
N ILE A 1038 59.51 9.02 4.18
CA ILE A 1038 59.63 10.46 3.94
C ILE A 1038 61.12 10.85 3.96
N VAL A 1039 61.67 11.21 2.81
CA VAL A 1039 63.10 11.54 2.65
C VAL A 1039 63.38 13.01 3.01
N SER A 1040 62.52 13.92 2.54
CA SER A 1040 62.68 15.36 2.80
C SER A 1040 61.37 16.13 2.61
N VAL A 1041 61.32 17.33 3.18
CA VAL A 1041 60.24 18.30 2.97
C VAL A 1041 60.75 19.38 2.01
N PHE A 1042 60.02 19.70 0.94
CA PHE A 1042 60.38 20.78 0.00
C PHE A 1042 59.79 22.14 0.39
N SER A 1043 58.55 22.13 0.88
CA SER A 1043 57.88 23.37 1.29
C SER A 1043 56.81 23.09 2.32
N LEU A 1044 56.64 23.98 3.28
CA LEU A 1044 55.54 24.01 4.23
C LEU A 1044 54.91 25.40 4.24
N GLN A 1045 53.59 25.47 4.08
CA GLN A 1045 52.81 26.71 4.16
C GLN A 1045 51.65 26.53 5.13
N LEU A 1046 51.58 27.41 6.12
CA LEU A 1046 50.49 27.50 7.09
C LEU A 1046 49.92 28.91 7.02
N LEU A 1047 48.61 29.07 6.81
CA LEU A 1047 48.00 30.38 6.66
C LEU A 1047 46.57 30.44 7.16
N TRP A 1048 46.13 31.63 7.57
CA TRP A 1048 44.75 31.94 7.91
C TRP A 1048 44.14 32.84 6.84
N VAL A 1049 42.96 32.45 6.36
CA VAL A 1049 42.21 33.20 5.35
C VAL A 1049 40.82 33.56 5.84
N CYS A 1050 40.30 34.68 5.34
CA CYS A 1050 38.90 35.04 5.47
C CYS A 1050 38.05 33.93 4.82
N ALA A 1051 37.08 33.40 5.56
CA ALA A 1051 36.23 32.31 5.08
C ALA A 1051 35.37 32.71 3.88
N HIS A 1052 35.15 34.01 3.66
CA HIS A 1052 34.32 34.55 2.58
C HIS A 1052 35.11 34.87 1.30
N CYS A 1053 36.16 35.70 1.40
CA CYS A 1053 36.87 36.23 0.23
C CYS A 1053 38.24 35.59 -0.01
N THR A 1054 38.69 34.67 0.85
CA THR A 1054 39.99 33.97 0.76
C THR A 1054 41.23 34.87 0.88
N SER A 1055 41.07 36.15 1.18
CA SER A 1055 42.21 37.03 1.50
C SER A 1055 42.82 36.68 2.86
N LEU A 1056 44.08 37.08 3.07
CA LEU A 1056 44.80 36.81 4.31
C LEU A 1056 44.09 37.42 5.52
N PHE A 1057 44.19 36.74 6.65
CA PHE A 1057 43.58 37.14 7.90
C PHE A 1057 44.67 37.44 8.94
N LEU A 1058 44.99 38.73 9.12
CA LEU A 1058 46.05 39.21 10.00
C LEU A 1058 45.42 39.82 11.26
N GLN A 1059 45.96 39.47 12.44
CA GLN A 1059 45.54 40.05 13.72
C GLN A 1059 44.01 40.06 13.95
N GLY A 1060 43.30 39.03 13.48
CA GLY A 1060 41.86 38.95 13.65
C GLY A 1060 41.02 39.72 12.62
N ARG A 1061 41.62 40.23 11.52
CA ARG A 1061 40.93 41.03 10.50
C ARG A 1061 41.28 40.59 9.08
N CYS A 1062 40.30 40.67 8.19
CA CYS A 1062 40.44 40.48 6.75
C CYS A 1062 41.28 41.63 6.14
N THR A 1063 42.31 41.31 5.34
CA THR A 1063 43.20 42.32 4.71
C THR A 1063 42.68 42.85 3.37
N HIS A 1064 41.49 42.44 2.94
CA HIS A 1064 40.92 42.87 1.66
C HIS A 1064 40.59 44.37 1.68
N GLN A 1065 41.14 45.13 0.71
CA GLN A 1065 41.01 46.59 0.62
C GLN A 1065 39.66 47.08 0.05
N GLY A 1066 38.72 46.19 -0.28
CA GLY A 1066 37.39 46.50 -0.83
C GLY A 1066 36.25 46.55 0.21
N SER A 1067 34.99 46.35 -0.21
CA SER A 1067 33.82 46.35 0.68
C SER A 1067 33.98 45.37 1.85
N THR A 1068 33.46 45.76 3.02
CA THR A 1068 33.60 45.01 4.27
C THR A 1068 32.98 43.61 4.15
N CYS A 1069 33.73 42.58 4.53
CA CYS A 1069 33.20 41.22 4.59
C CYS A 1069 32.09 41.16 5.67
N PRO A 1070 30.95 40.49 5.40
CA PRO A 1070 29.79 40.50 6.29
C PRO A 1070 30.04 39.78 7.62
N THR A 1071 31.02 38.86 7.68
CA THR A 1071 31.43 38.17 8.90
C THR A 1071 32.96 38.13 8.97
N GLN A 1072 33.54 38.45 10.13
CA GLN A 1072 34.99 38.34 10.39
C GLN A 1072 35.37 36.90 10.78
N THR A 1073 34.91 35.91 10.01
CA THR A 1073 35.25 34.49 10.20
C THR A 1073 36.52 34.14 9.44
N SER A 1074 37.37 33.31 10.06
CA SER A 1074 38.63 32.85 9.46
C SER A 1074 38.75 31.34 9.54
N VAL A 1075 39.41 30.77 8.54
CA VAL A 1075 39.72 29.34 8.43
C VAL A 1075 41.21 29.17 8.16
N SER A 1076 41.80 28.12 8.73
CA SER A 1076 43.20 27.77 8.51
C SER A 1076 43.33 26.90 7.27
N GLN A 1077 44.37 27.15 6.48
CA GLN A 1077 44.77 26.32 5.35
C GLN A 1077 46.23 25.93 5.53
N ALA A 1078 46.54 24.69 5.18
CA ALA A 1078 47.90 24.18 5.25
C ALA A 1078 48.25 23.43 3.96
N SER A 1079 49.52 23.50 3.56
CA SER A 1079 50.05 22.77 2.42
C SER A 1079 51.49 22.37 2.69
N ILE A 1080 51.81 21.11 2.49
CA ILE A 1080 53.18 20.59 2.57
C ILE A 1080 53.49 19.78 1.31
N ARG A 1081 54.72 19.90 0.81
CA ARG A 1081 55.24 19.06 -0.28
C ARG A 1081 56.39 18.25 0.26
N ILE A 1082 56.27 16.93 0.20
CA ILE A 1082 57.25 15.98 0.73
C ILE A 1082 57.77 15.09 -0.39
N LEU A 1083 59.03 14.67 -0.28
CA LEU A 1083 59.62 13.63 -1.12
C LEU A 1083 59.52 12.30 -0.37
N VAL A 1084 58.92 11.31 -1.01
CA VAL A 1084 58.82 9.95 -0.47
C VAL A 1084 59.49 8.96 -1.42
N GLU A 1085 60.04 7.89 -0.86
CA GLU A 1085 60.57 6.76 -1.63
C GLU A 1085 60.12 5.43 -1.03
N ASP A 1086 59.95 4.39 -1.84
CA ASP A 1086 59.58 3.05 -1.39
C ASP A 1086 60.70 2.01 -1.62
N GLY A 1087 61.90 2.48 -1.98
CA GLY A 1087 63.04 1.66 -2.41
C GLY A 1087 63.01 1.28 -3.89
N THR A 1088 61.90 1.48 -4.60
CA THR A 1088 61.79 1.22 -6.06
C THR A 1088 61.81 2.50 -6.88
N ALA A 1089 61.20 3.58 -6.39
CA ALA A 1089 61.19 4.89 -7.03
C ALA A 1089 60.97 6.02 -6.00
N GLU A 1090 61.15 7.27 -6.44
CA GLU A 1090 60.84 8.48 -5.66
C GLU A 1090 59.59 9.21 -6.21
N ALA A 1091 58.79 9.79 -5.32
CA ALA A 1091 57.60 10.56 -5.66
C ALA A 1091 57.47 11.82 -4.80
N VAL A 1092 56.92 12.90 -5.38
CA VAL A 1092 56.57 14.11 -4.63
C VAL A 1092 55.11 14.03 -4.24
N VAL A 1093 54.82 14.13 -2.96
CA VAL A 1093 53.47 14.10 -2.41
C VAL A 1093 53.08 15.48 -1.90
N THR A 1094 51.93 15.97 -2.36
CA THR A 1094 51.32 17.20 -1.85
C THR A 1094 50.23 16.84 -0.84
N CYS A 1095 50.43 17.22 0.42
CA CYS A 1095 49.42 17.04 1.47
C CYS A 1095 48.79 18.40 1.82
N ARG A 1096 47.47 18.42 2.07
CA ARG A 1096 46.71 19.66 2.34
C ARG A 1096 45.97 19.58 3.67
N ASN A 1097 45.83 20.73 4.32
CA ASN A 1097 45.02 20.93 5.51
C ASN A 1097 45.35 19.91 6.62
N HIS A 1098 44.36 19.13 7.07
CA HIS A 1098 44.54 18.14 8.13
C HIS A 1098 45.57 17.03 7.78
N HIS A 1099 45.79 16.72 6.49
CA HIS A 1099 46.85 15.77 6.09
C HIS A 1099 48.26 16.29 6.41
N VAL A 1100 48.44 17.62 6.53
CA VAL A 1100 49.73 18.21 6.94
C VAL A 1100 50.07 17.84 8.38
N ALA A 1101 49.08 17.80 9.27
CA ALA A 1101 49.28 17.38 10.65
C ALA A 1101 49.80 15.94 10.72
N ALA A 1102 49.18 15.03 9.96
CA ALA A 1102 49.60 13.63 9.88
C ALA A 1102 51.00 13.48 9.26
N ALA A 1103 51.32 14.22 8.19
CA ALA A 1103 52.65 14.22 7.59
C ALA A 1103 53.73 14.65 8.59
N LEU A 1104 53.46 15.69 9.38
CA LEU A 1104 54.36 16.18 10.43
C LEU A 1104 54.39 15.30 11.70
N GLY A 1105 53.50 14.31 11.82
CA GLY A 1105 53.42 13.45 13.01
C GLY A 1105 52.89 14.17 14.26
N LEU A 1106 52.10 15.24 14.10
CA LEU A 1106 51.57 16.03 15.20
C LEU A 1106 50.21 15.52 15.65
N CYS A 1107 49.98 15.46 16.97
CA CYS A 1107 48.66 15.12 17.48
C CYS A 1107 47.66 16.29 17.28
N PRO A 1108 46.34 16.04 17.29
CA PRO A 1108 45.34 17.09 17.00
C PRO A 1108 45.41 18.31 17.94
N SER A 1109 45.77 18.14 19.21
CA SER A 1109 45.93 19.24 20.17
C SER A 1109 47.13 20.11 19.84
N GLU A 1110 48.28 19.51 19.56
CA GLU A 1110 49.50 20.22 19.16
C GLU A 1110 49.30 20.96 17.83
N TRP A 1111 48.65 20.33 16.86
CA TRP A 1111 48.33 20.94 15.58
C TRP A 1111 47.45 22.19 15.74
N THR A 1112 46.43 22.10 16.59
CA THR A 1112 45.54 23.23 16.87
C THR A 1112 46.29 24.38 17.53
N SER A 1113 47.13 24.09 18.53
CA SER A 1113 48.00 25.08 19.18
C SER A 1113 48.94 25.74 18.19
N LEU A 1114 49.60 24.96 17.32
CA LEU A 1114 50.48 25.47 16.27
C LEU A 1114 49.76 26.43 15.32
N LEU A 1115 48.55 26.08 14.87
CA LEU A 1115 47.76 26.93 14.00
C LEU A 1115 47.35 28.24 14.68
N GLU A 1116 47.03 28.25 15.98
CA GLU A 1116 46.75 29.50 16.70
C GLU A 1116 48.00 30.41 16.81
N PHE A 1117 49.21 29.85 16.96
CA PHE A 1117 50.44 30.66 16.89
C PHE A 1117 50.65 31.29 15.50
N VAL A 1118 50.28 30.60 14.42
CA VAL A 1118 50.32 31.14 13.04
C VAL A 1118 49.29 32.25 12.82
N ARG A 1119 48.25 32.35 13.65
CA ARG A 1119 47.14 33.31 13.47
C ARG A 1119 47.56 34.77 13.64
N GLY A 1120 48.55 35.04 14.49
CA GLY A 1120 49.16 36.36 14.65
C GLY A 1120 49.80 36.88 13.35
N PRO A 1121 50.81 36.19 12.79
CA PRO A 1121 51.46 36.56 11.53
C PRO A 1121 50.61 36.27 10.29
N GLY A 1122 49.53 35.48 10.41
CA GLY A 1122 48.55 35.14 9.36
C GLY A 1122 49.07 34.24 8.22
N LYS A 1123 50.37 34.24 7.95
CA LYS A 1123 51.02 33.33 6.99
C LYS A 1123 52.46 33.01 7.44
N VAL A 1124 52.79 31.73 7.48
CA VAL A 1124 54.15 31.21 7.65
C VAL A 1124 54.45 30.29 6.47
N ALA A 1125 55.55 30.53 5.77
CA ALA A 1125 55.97 29.74 4.62
C ALA A 1125 57.47 29.44 4.72
N LEU A 1126 57.80 28.16 4.56
CA LEU A 1126 59.16 27.63 4.56
C LEU A 1126 59.43 26.94 3.22
N GLN A 1127 60.61 27.19 2.68
CA GLN A 1127 61.10 26.54 1.47
C GLN A 1127 62.47 25.93 1.76
N PHE A 1128 62.60 24.63 1.53
CA PHE A 1128 63.80 23.86 1.82
C PHE A 1128 64.50 23.52 0.51
N ILE A 1129 65.78 23.88 0.39
CA ILE A 1129 66.58 23.64 -0.81
C ILE A 1129 67.41 22.37 -0.58
N GLY A 1130 66.78 21.21 -0.73
CA GLY A 1130 67.46 19.91 -0.68
C GLY A 1130 68.26 19.59 0.59
N PRO A 1131 68.94 18.43 0.64
CA PRO A 1131 69.80 18.08 1.76
C PRO A 1131 71.02 19.02 1.81
N GLY A 1132 71.14 19.83 2.86
CA GLY A 1132 72.36 20.60 3.18
C GLY A 1132 72.42 22.07 2.75
N ALA A 1133 71.41 22.64 2.08
CA ALA A 1133 71.41 24.07 1.78
C ALA A 1133 70.61 24.91 2.80
N GLN A 1134 71.05 26.16 3.01
CA GLN A 1134 70.31 27.13 3.84
C GLN A 1134 68.95 27.44 3.16
N PRO A 1135 67.83 27.32 3.89
CA PRO A 1135 66.51 27.64 3.38
C PRO A 1135 66.34 29.14 3.18
N GLU A 1136 65.69 29.53 2.10
CA GLU A 1136 65.24 30.91 1.88
C GLU A 1136 63.89 31.11 2.60
N SER A 1137 63.88 31.85 3.71
CA SER A 1137 62.66 32.26 4.40
C SER A 1137 62.22 33.66 3.95
N SER A 1138 60.94 33.85 3.64
CA SER A 1138 60.37 35.18 3.37
C SER A 1138 60.13 36.02 4.64
N GLY A 1139 60.44 35.47 5.82
CA GLY A 1139 60.33 36.13 7.11
C GLY A 1139 61.71 36.40 7.74
N LYS A 1140 61.79 37.40 8.62
CA LYS A 1140 62.98 37.69 9.42
C LYS A 1140 63.44 36.41 10.13
N ILE A 1141 64.73 36.10 10.01
CA ILE A 1141 65.35 34.81 10.35
C ILE A 1141 65.26 34.43 11.85
N ASP A 1142 64.70 35.30 12.71
CA ASP A 1142 64.71 35.18 14.19
C ASP A 1142 63.34 34.92 14.87
N GLU A 1143 62.30 34.49 14.16
CA GLU A 1143 61.02 34.13 14.82
C GLU A 1143 61.02 32.68 15.38
N PRO A 1144 60.68 32.46 16.67
CA PRO A 1144 60.71 31.13 17.32
C PRO A 1144 59.91 30.04 16.58
N LEU A 1145 58.80 30.43 15.96
CA LEU A 1145 57.92 29.55 15.20
C LEU A 1145 58.61 29.00 13.92
N THR A 1146 59.35 29.85 13.22
CA THR A 1146 60.10 29.48 12.00
C THR A 1146 61.23 28.52 12.35
N LEU A 1147 61.93 28.75 13.47
CA LEU A 1147 62.99 27.87 13.98
C LEU A 1147 62.43 26.50 14.38
N PHE A 1148 61.31 26.47 15.10
CA PHE A 1148 60.63 25.24 15.50
C PHE A 1148 60.23 24.40 14.28
N LEU A 1149 59.52 25.00 13.32
CA LEU A 1149 59.06 24.31 12.12
C LEU A 1149 60.23 23.83 11.24
N ARG A 1150 61.31 24.62 11.14
CA ARG A 1150 62.54 24.22 10.44
C ARG A 1150 63.15 22.98 11.09
N THR A 1151 63.29 22.99 12.42
CA THR A 1151 63.85 21.87 13.19
C THR A 1151 62.99 20.62 13.05
N LEU A 1152 61.67 20.77 13.15
CA LEU A 1152 60.71 19.67 13.02
C LEU A 1152 60.79 19.01 11.64
N CYS A 1153 60.75 19.79 10.56
CA CYS A 1153 60.74 19.28 9.18
C CYS A 1153 62.04 18.55 8.77
N THR A 1154 63.15 18.80 9.47
CA THR A 1154 64.44 18.12 9.25
C THR A 1154 64.72 17.00 10.26
N SER A 1155 63.82 16.78 11.22
CA SER A 1155 63.99 15.78 12.27
C SER A 1155 63.57 14.38 11.82
N LEU A 1156 64.11 13.35 12.46
CA LEU A 1156 63.73 11.95 12.26
C LEU A 1156 62.28 11.65 12.68
N SER A 1157 61.64 12.55 13.43
CA SER A 1157 60.21 12.43 13.78
C SER A 1157 59.31 12.68 12.55
N VAL A 1158 59.76 13.49 11.59
CA VAL A 1158 59.05 13.71 10.31
C VAL A 1158 59.60 12.81 9.22
N LEU A 1159 60.92 12.67 9.13
CA LEU A 1159 61.60 11.83 8.15
C LEU A 1159 61.55 10.35 8.59
N ARG A 1160 60.38 9.73 8.42
CA ARG A 1160 60.01 8.41 8.98
C ARG A 1160 59.29 7.53 7.95
N PRO A 1161 59.20 6.20 8.18
CA PRO A 1161 58.37 5.31 7.36
C PRO A 1161 56.87 5.57 7.59
N ILE A 1162 56.08 5.53 6.51
CA ILE A 1162 54.63 5.76 6.50
C ILE A 1162 53.91 4.79 5.55
N VAL A 1163 52.61 4.63 5.76
CA VAL A 1163 51.69 4.03 4.77
C VAL A 1163 50.86 5.16 4.17
N LEU A 1164 51.06 5.42 2.88
CA LEU A 1164 50.46 6.51 2.14
C LEU A 1164 49.35 5.96 1.22
N ALA A 1165 48.12 6.43 1.43
CA ALA A 1165 47.10 6.36 0.39
C ALA A 1165 47.15 7.63 -0.44
N PHE A 1166 47.19 7.49 -1.75
CA PHE A 1166 47.37 8.62 -2.66
C PHE A 1166 46.46 8.54 -3.88
N GLU A 1167 46.33 9.69 -4.54
CA GLU A 1167 45.85 9.80 -5.91
C GLU A 1167 46.91 10.52 -6.75
N LEU A 1168 47.00 10.23 -8.05
CA LEU A 1168 47.87 11.02 -8.93
C LEU A 1168 47.38 12.48 -8.98
N GLU A 1169 48.28 13.43 -8.75
CA GLU A 1169 47.93 14.87 -8.81
C GLU A 1169 47.42 15.25 -10.22
N ARG A 1170 47.90 14.52 -11.22
CA ARG A 1170 47.37 14.59 -12.57
C ARG A 1170 46.01 13.89 -12.64
N LYS A 1171 44.99 14.64 -13.07
CA LYS A 1171 43.66 14.08 -13.36
C LYS A 1171 43.72 12.96 -14.41
N PRO A 1172 42.97 11.86 -14.22
CA PRO A 1172 42.94 10.73 -15.16
C PRO A 1172 42.38 11.13 -16.54
N SER A 1173 41.56 12.18 -16.60
CA SER A 1173 41.00 12.71 -17.85
C SER A 1173 41.94 13.63 -18.64
N LYS A 1174 43.17 13.87 -18.17
CA LYS A 1174 44.12 14.77 -18.82
C LYS A 1174 44.86 14.09 -19.97
N ILE A 1175 44.82 14.68 -21.16
CA ILE A 1175 45.56 14.21 -22.33
C ILE A 1175 47.05 14.48 -22.15
N ILE A 1176 47.91 13.46 -22.33
CA ILE A 1176 49.37 13.62 -22.27
C ILE A 1176 49.93 13.63 -23.69
N PRO A 1177 50.70 14.65 -24.06
CA PRO A 1177 51.61 14.53 -25.18
C PRO A 1177 52.80 13.64 -24.77
N LEU A 1178 53.18 12.68 -25.61
CA LEU A 1178 54.40 11.89 -25.39
C LEU A 1178 55.61 12.84 -25.49
N GLU A 1179 56.19 13.25 -24.36
CA GLU A 1179 57.41 14.07 -24.31
C GLU A 1179 58.65 13.16 -24.17
N PRO A 1180 59.76 13.44 -24.89
CA PRO A 1180 61.01 12.74 -24.68
C PRO A 1180 61.61 13.06 -23.29
N PRO A 1181 62.39 12.14 -22.70
CA PRO A 1181 63.03 12.38 -21.41
C PRO A 1181 63.99 13.56 -21.49
N ARG A 1182 64.09 14.33 -20.39
CA ARG A 1182 64.93 15.53 -20.33
C ARG A 1182 66.32 15.19 -19.82
N LEU A 1183 67.35 15.92 -20.25
CA LEU A 1183 68.70 15.79 -19.71
C LEU A 1183 68.81 16.58 -18.38
N GLN A 1184 69.22 15.91 -17.30
CA GLN A 1184 69.45 16.54 -15.99
C GLN A 1184 70.86 16.23 -15.48
N ARG A 1185 71.47 17.22 -14.82
CA ARG A 1185 72.78 17.09 -14.17
C ARG A 1185 72.63 16.60 -12.74
N PHE A 1186 73.30 15.51 -12.40
CA PHE A 1186 73.43 14.97 -11.04
C PHE A 1186 74.88 15.09 -10.58
N GLN A 1187 75.08 15.51 -9.34
CA GLN A 1187 76.40 15.59 -8.72
C GLN A 1187 76.60 14.34 -7.85
N CYS A 1188 77.53 13.46 -8.22
CA CYS A 1188 77.88 12.28 -7.44
C CYS A 1188 79.30 12.46 -6.88
N GLY A 1189 79.41 12.86 -5.61
CA GLY A 1189 80.68 13.33 -5.04
C GLY A 1189 81.19 14.58 -5.78
N GLU A 1190 82.39 14.50 -6.37
CA GLU A 1190 83.00 15.58 -7.16
C GLU A 1190 82.65 15.52 -8.66
N LEU A 1191 82.02 14.43 -9.14
CA LEU A 1191 81.75 14.22 -10.56
C LEU A 1191 80.32 14.66 -10.96
N PRO A 1192 80.18 15.65 -11.86
CA PRO A 1192 78.90 15.97 -12.48
C PRO A 1192 78.60 15.02 -13.63
N LEU A 1193 77.51 14.27 -13.52
CA LEU A 1193 77.00 13.36 -14.54
C LEU A 1193 75.73 13.94 -15.17
N LEU A 1194 75.52 13.66 -16.45
CA LEU A 1194 74.32 14.03 -17.19
C LEU A 1194 73.53 12.77 -17.53
N THR A 1195 72.27 12.70 -17.12
CA THR A 1195 71.40 11.55 -17.37
C THR A 1195 70.06 11.98 -17.97
N HIS A 1196 69.46 11.10 -18.76
CA HIS A 1196 68.08 11.27 -19.20
C HIS A 1196 67.12 10.91 -18.06
N VAL A 1197 66.22 11.83 -17.73
CA VAL A 1197 65.24 11.68 -16.67
C VAL A 1197 63.82 11.88 -17.20
N ASN A 1198 62.93 11.00 -16.74
CA ASN A 1198 61.50 11.19 -16.91
C ASN A 1198 60.99 12.26 -15.92
N PRO A 1199 59.84 12.89 -16.21
CA PRO A 1199 59.20 13.77 -15.24
C PRO A 1199 58.90 13.02 -13.94
N ARG A 1200 59.24 13.63 -12.81
CA ARG A 1200 59.04 13.03 -11.48
C ARG A 1200 57.56 12.81 -11.17
N ILE A 1201 57.26 11.72 -10.48
CA ILE A 1201 55.90 11.36 -10.05
C ILE A 1201 55.37 12.43 -9.07
N GLN A 1202 54.15 12.92 -9.33
CA GLN A 1202 53.45 13.88 -8.47
C GLN A 1202 52.13 13.28 -7.98
N LEU A 1203 52.00 13.21 -6.66
CA LEU A 1203 50.91 12.57 -5.95
C LEU A 1203 50.21 13.57 -5.04
N SER A 1204 48.90 13.39 -4.86
CA SER A 1204 48.10 14.05 -3.83
C SER A 1204 47.77 13.05 -2.74
N CYS A 1205 47.94 13.46 -1.49
CA CYS A 1205 47.66 12.61 -0.33
C CYS A 1205 46.14 12.46 -0.08
N LEU A 1206 45.66 11.21 0.04
CA LEU A 1206 44.32 10.86 0.50
C LEU A 1206 44.29 10.54 1.99
N SER A 1207 45.31 9.82 2.50
CA SER A 1207 45.51 9.59 3.94
C SER A 1207 46.94 9.15 4.21
N ILE A 1208 47.44 9.44 5.42
CA ILE A 1208 48.73 8.94 5.93
C ILE A 1208 48.45 8.14 7.20
N GLN A 1209 49.04 6.96 7.29
CA GLN A 1209 48.99 6.09 8.46
C GLN A 1209 50.42 5.69 8.85
N GLU A 1210 50.61 5.39 10.14
CA GLU A 1210 51.86 4.78 10.59
C GLU A 1210 51.87 3.30 10.20
N PRO A 1211 53.02 2.72 9.84
CA PRO A 1211 53.12 1.30 9.57
C PRO A 1211 52.78 0.49 10.83
N GLU A 1212 51.95 -0.54 10.68
CA GLU A 1212 51.69 -1.49 11.78
C GLU A 1212 53.01 -2.17 12.17
N HIS A 1213 53.54 -1.82 13.34
CA HIS A 1213 54.60 -2.62 13.93
C HIS A 1213 54.04 -3.99 14.25
N SER A 1214 54.53 -5.02 13.57
CA SER A 1214 54.51 -6.41 14.04
C SER A 1214 55.35 -6.53 15.32
N SER A 1215 54.93 -5.82 16.37
CA SER A 1215 55.58 -5.85 17.67
C SER A 1215 55.00 -7.01 18.46
N SER A 1216 55.69 -8.15 18.37
CA SER A 1216 55.67 -9.24 19.33
C SER A 1216 56.18 -8.83 20.73
N LEU A 1217 56.04 -7.56 21.14
CA LEU A 1217 56.63 -6.97 22.35
C LEU A 1217 55.74 -5.94 23.06
N ALA A 1218 54.42 -5.93 22.82
CA ALA A 1218 53.47 -5.15 23.62
C ALA A 1218 52.78 -6.03 24.68
N THR A 1219 53.52 -6.42 25.73
CA THR A 1219 52.92 -7.01 26.95
C THR A 1219 53.31 -6.29 28.24
N PHE A 1220 54.04 -5.18 28.19
CA PHE A 1220 54.36 -4.41 29.39
C PHE A 1220 54.43 -2.91 29.09
N ALA A 1221 53.29 -2.23 29.15
CA ALA A 1221 53.15 -0.86 29.70
C ALA A 1221 51.74 -0.32 29.42
N SER A 1222 50.76 -0.67 30.25
CA SER A 1222 49.56 0.15 30.43
C SER A 1222 49.08 0.09 31.89
N CYS A 1223 49.84 0.74 32.77
CA CYS A 1223 49.34 1.31 34.01
C CYS A 1223 49.95 2.70 34.13
N CYS A 1224 49.26 3.71 33.59
CA CYS A 1224 49.17 5.09 34.07
C CYS A 1224 48.12 5.82 33.23
#